data_AF-A0A653T9E5-F1
#
_entry.id   AF-A0A653T9E5-F1
#
_cell.length_a   1.000
_cell.length_b   1.000
_cell.length_c   1.000
_cell.angle_alpha   90.00
_cell.angle_beta   90.00
_cell.angle_gamma   90.00
#
_symmetry.space_group_name_H-M   'P 1'
#
loop_
_entity.id
_entity.type
_entity.pdbx_description
1 polymer ?
#
loop_
_entity_poly.entity_id
_entity_poly.type
_entity_poly.pdbx_seq_one_letter_code
_entity_poly.pdbx_strand_id
1 'polypeptide(L)'
;MNKLDYTLTKEIEKAIDQIVLNNNETYNHRWTIENFLTDIVNKCSPNEYTLFLSVLVEVDASLIDFHSFEITLKKAFTQWDYYPGVKIWKKDNFNNVISTKLQHFDYGNTLNIWSLREFASLFNIDNIQLADALVGILPQKVDLLTDESIYSSFELIKSKLNPDENEQLLSWVLERWNSKIKPDVADGVWAEDLTAPETSDVNVANLLRFILGHPDKKLRWRAIHSIRRLASLNNVEILKVLLDKQNEKDCFPFQNKDYIYYWMSAKLYLWIAIDRISIENPEILIPFKDTFYKELICEDLPHVLIKHYIKKSCLNLYKFDQSIFTDIELQSIEGINKSKLCYVEEKQYSRQQRRYSIKSEQKWKFRFDSIDTLPYWYSRIGDIFNLSEYDVADIADQFISEKWGFVGKPNDDDYLRSQLYDRDWYLTRNDHGSNPEIEDLSTYFEYHAMYCAANFFLEHEPFLKTDYSDYWDSWEGWLNSEANAFDNFWLSDIRTAIPLKLDYWKNNVESFDLLWRDSIPEEYFDENVGFSKENKNEFLNVYGAIKKYTGENQETITFTSCLVSNRGSEALLRALHTTKDSYDYYLPLEKDSDNDDSEIDEVDFTFKGWLRESRSEYDGLDTNDSLFSDSSKGYFVFGDIVNSYFNIKYDNTYTKGYFEDNEVSIYENWNEITDDNYRKYNTDTETSGCFFKVKSEFILNFLKLEQKSLIIRCIVDRQLEERNYRERNSDNTNQVKLYLIKSDGTVKTLRGRDYKIG
;
A
#
# COMPACT_ATOMS: atom_id res chain seq x y z
N MET A 1 -19.40 -7.05 75.21
CA MET A 1 -18.47 -7.92 74.46
C MET A 1 -18.23 -9.17 75.29
N ASN A 2 -19.02 -10.22 75.03
CA ASN A 2 -18.65 -11.58 75.46
C ASN A 2 -17.27 -11.92 74.84
N LYS A 3 -16.46 -12.71 75.55
CA LYS A 3 -15.14 -13.17 75.11
C LYS A 3 -15.29 -13.84 73.74
N LEU A 4 -14.90 -13.14 72.67
CA LEU A 4 -14.81 -13.72 71.33
C LEU A 4 -13.55 -14.59 71.27
N ASP A 5 -13.69 -15.86 70.90
CA ASP A 5 -12.59 -16.78 70.67
C ASP A 5 -12.14 -16.70 69.21
N TYR A 6 -11.13 -15.88 68.96
CA TYR A 6 -10.52 -15.71 67.64
C TYR A 6 -9.63 -16.89 67.20
N THR A 7 -9.60 -17.99 67.96
CA THR A 7 -8.99 -19.27 67.53
C THR A 7 -9.99 -20.21 66.86
N LEU A 8 -11.26 -19.80 66.70
CA LEU A 8 -12.31 -20.57 66.05
C LEU A 8 -12.88 -19.82 64.83
N THR A 9 -12.79 -20.44 63.65
CA THR A 9 -13.25 -19.86 62.36
C THR A 9 -14.70 -19.38 62.41
N LYS A 10 -15.62 -20.20 62.92
CA LYS A 10 -17.05 -19.85 63.04
C LYS A 10 -17.34 -18.65 63.94
N GLU A 11 -16.47 -18.33 64.89
CA GLU A 11 -16.67 -17.16 65.75
C GLU A 11 -16.24 -15.87 65.04
N ILE A 12 -15.15 -15.93 64.27
CA ILE A 12 -14.71 -14.81 63.43
C ILE A 12 -15.72 -14.53 62.31
N GLU A 13 -16.22 -15.57 61.64
CA GLU A 13 -17.27 -15.44 60.61
C GLU A 13 -18.53 -14.78 61.17
N LYS A 14 -19.04 -15.27 62.31
CA LYS A 14 -20.22 -14.68 62.98
C LYS A 14 -20.00 -13.23 63.40
N ALA A 15 -18.78 -12.88 63.82
CA ALA A 15 -18.46 -11.51 64.21
C ALA A 15 -18.43 -10.58 62.98
N ILE A 16 -17.89 -11.05 61.86
CA ILE A 16 -17.87 -10.31 60.60
C ILE A 16 -19.29 -10.17 60.04
N ASP A 17 -20.10 -11.23 60.05
CA ASP A 17 -21.52 -11.18 59.67
C ASP A 17 -22.29 -10.14 60.48
N GLN A 18 -22.06 -10.08 61.80
CA GLN A 18 -22.67 -9.06 62.65
C GLN A 18 -22.19 -7.64 62.31
N ILE A 19 -20.92 -7.46 61.92
CA ILE A 19 -20.40 -6.17 61.46
C ILE A 19 -21.09 -5.74 60.16
N VAL A 20 -21.32 -6.69 59.24
CA VAL A 20 -22.02 -6.44 57.98
C VAL A 20 -23.50 -6.11 58.24
N LEU A 21 -24.21 -6.92 59.03
CA LEU A 21 -25.64 -6.75 59.35
C LEU A 21 -25.96 -5.47 60.13
N ASN A 22 -25.05 -5.01 61.00
CA ASN A 22 -25.28 -3.83 61.84
C ASN A 22 -25.00 -2.48 61.13
N ASN A 23 -24.38 -2.49 59.93
CA ASN A 23 -23.92 -1.28 59.23
C ASN A 23 -24.65 -1.02 57.90
N ASN A 24 -25.94 -1.37 57.80
CA ASN A 24 -26.76 -1.33 56.57
C ASN A 24 -26.84 0.02 55.81
N GLU A 25 -26.26 1.12 56.31
CA GLU A 25 -26.33 2.45 55.68
C GLU A 25 -25.04 2.92 54.98
N THR A 26 -23.94 2.15 55.01
CA THR A 26 -22.68 2.54 54.34
C THR A 26 -22.12 1.43 53.47
N TYR A 27 -21.87 1.73 52.19
CA TYR A 27 -21.36 0.79 51.17
C TYR A 27 -19.93 0.25 51.43
N ASN A 28 -19.28 0.58 52.56
CA ASN A 28 -17.86 0.29 52.78
C ASN A 28 -17.60 -0.37 54.16
N HIS A 29 -18.06 -1.61 54.33
CA HIS A 29 -17.84 -2.43 55.53
C HIS A 29 -16.37 -2.83 55.74
N ARG A 30 -15.56 -2.75 54.68
CA ARG A 30 -14.15 -3.15 54.64
C ARG A 30 -13.32 -2.52 55.76
N TRP A 31 -13.43 -1.20 55.96
CA TRP A 31 -12.66 -0.49 56.99
C TRP A 31 -12.98 -0.98 58.41
N THR A 32 -14.25 -1.31 58.68
CA THR A 32 -14.68 -1.82 59.99
C THR A 32 -14.17 -3.25 60.22
N ILE A 33 -14.17 -4.09 59.18
CA ILE A 33 -13.60 -5.45 59.23
C ILE A 33 -12.08 -5.39 59.42
N GLU A 34 -11.38 -4.52 58.68
CA GLU A 34 -9.93 -4.31 58.83
C GLU A 34 -9.56 -3.84 60.25
N ASN A 35 -10.34 -2.93 60.84
CA ASN A 35 -10.13 -2.48 62.22
C ASN A 35 -10.37 -3.60 63.24
N PHE A 36 -11.43 -4.40 63.03
CA PHE A 36 -11.73 -5.55 63.88
C PHE A 36 -10.61 -6.60 63.83
N LEU A 37 -10.14 -6.96 62.64
CA LEU A 37 -9.02 -7.90 62.46
C LEU A 37 -7.72 -7.31 63.03
N THR A 38 -7.48 -6.01 62.86
CA THR A 38 -6.39 -5.27 63.51
C THR A 38 -6.44 -5.38 65.03
N ASP A 39 -7.62 -5.22 65.62
CA ASP A 39 -7.83 -5.32 67.06
C ASP A 39 -7.53 -6.72 67.58
N ILE A 40 -7.90 -7.76 66.81
CA ILE A 40 -7.52 -9.14 67.13
C ILE A 40 -6.00 -9.27 67.08
N VAL A 41 -5.33 -8.80 66.02
CA VAL A 41 -3.87 -8.85 65.90
C VAL A 41 -3.17 -8.19 67.10
N ASN A 42 -3.68 -7.05 67.57
CA ASN A 42 -3.09 -6.33 68.70
C ASN A 42 -3.35 -7.01 70.07
N LYS A 43 -4.41 -7.83 70.20
CA LYS A 43 -4.85 -8.43 71.48
C LYS A 43 -4.50 -9.92 71.59
N CYS A 44 -4.19 -10.58 70.48
CA CYS A 44 -3.84 -11.99 70.43
C CYS A 44 -2.60 -12.26 71.30
N SER A 45 -2.62 -13.38 72.04
CA SER A 45 -1.49 -13.78 72.87
C SER A 45 -0.54 -14.74 72.12
N PRO A 46 0.75 -14.86 72.50
CA PRO A 46 1.73 -15.63 71.73
C PRO A 46 1.38 -17.10 71.47
N ASN A 47 0.62 -17.75 72.36
CA ASN A 47 0.14 -19.13 72.20
C ASN A 47 -1.03 -19.25 71.21
N GLU A 48 -1.62 -18.14 70.77
CA GLU A 48 -2.78 -18.09 69.88
C GLU A 48 -2.42 -17.62 68.46
N TYR A 49 -1.21 -17.08 68.22
CA TYR A 49 -0.81 -16.51 66.93
C TYR A 49 -0.99 -17.45 65.75
N THR A 50 -0.46 -18.67 65.82
CA THR A 50 -0.57 -19.63 64.71
C THR A 50 -1.98 -20.14 64.52
N LEU A 51 -2.77 -20.23 65.61
CA LEU A 51 -4.18 -20.61 65.55
C LEU A 51 -5.00 -19.54 64.83
N PHE A 52 -4.82 -18.27 65.18
CA PHE A 52 -5.47 -17.16 64.49
C PHE A 52 -5.07 -17.07 63.02
N LEU A 53 -3.79 -17.24 62.69
CA LEU A 53 -3.32 -17.23 61.30
C LEU A 53 -3.98 -18.35 60.47
N SER A 54 -4.08 -19.56 61.03
CA SER A 54 -4.81 -20.66 60.37
C SER A 54 -6.29 -20.33 60.20
N VAL A 55 -6.94 -19.78 61.24
CA VAL A 55 -8.34 -19.35 61.13
C VAL A 55 -8.53 -18.30 60.04
N LEU A 56 -7.66 -17.29 59.96
CA LEU A 56 -7.74 -16.24 58.95
C LEU A 56 -7.68 -16.78 57.51
N VAL A 57 -6.96 -17.87 57.28
CA VAL A 57 -6.90 -18.56 55.98
C VAL A 57 -8.18 -19.33 55.70
N GLU A 58 -8.82 -19.88 56.72
CA GLU A 58 -10.03 -20.71 56.63
C GLU A 58 -11.35 -19.91 56.53
N VAL A 59 -11.36 -18.63 56.93
CA VAL A 59 -12.56 -17.78 56.84
C VAL A 59 -13.06 -17.68 55.40
N ASP A 60 -14.38 -17.79 55.22
CA ASP A 60 -15.04 -17.66 53.93
C ASP A 60 -14.62 -16.38 53.16
N ALA A 61 -14.22 -16.56 51.90
CA ALA A 61 -13.75 -15.47 51.03
C ALA A 61 -14.84 -14.44 50.68
N SER A 62 -16.12 -14.76 50.89
CA SER A 62 -17.23 -13.82 50.80
C SER A 62 -17.30 -12.83 51.97
N LEU A 63 -16.67 -13.17 53.11
CA LEU A 63 -16.69 -12.36 54.33
C LEU A 63 -15.45 -11.47 54.47
N ILE A 64 -14.30 -11.90 53.95
CA ILE A 64 -13.06 -11.12 53.95
C ILE A 64 -12.55 -11.00 52.52
N ASP A 65 -12.55 -9.78 51.98
CA ASP A 65 -11.95 -9.51 50.68
C ASP A 65 -10.42 -9.67 50.72
N PHE A 66 -9.82 -9.99 49.57
CA PHE A 66 -8.40 -10.33 49.48
C PHE A 66 -7.48 -9.25 50.05
N HIS A 67 -7.84 -7.97 49.91
CA HIS A 67 -7.02 -6.89 50.44
C HIS A 67 -7.06 -6.81 51.97
N SER A 68 -8.25 -6.96 52.58
CA SER A 68 -8.39 -7.03 54.04
C SER A 68 -7.59 -8.20 54.62
N PHE A 69 -7.61 -9.34 53.93
CA PHE A 69 -6.82 -10.52 54.26
C PHE A 69 -5.32 -10.23 54.20
N GLU A 70 -4.83 -9.66 53.10
CA GLU A 70 -3.42 -9.33 52.88
C GLU A 70 -2.89 -8.32 53.91
N ILE A 71 -3.63 -7.24 54.17
CA ILE A 71 -3.26 -6.23 55.18
C ILE A 71 -3.18 -6.86 56.57
N THR A 72 -4.14 -7.72 56.92
CA THR A 72 -4.16 -8.38 58.23
C THR A 72 -2.95 -9.30 58.39
N LEU A 73 -2.61 -10.10 57.38
CA LEU A 73 -1.39 -10.92 57.38
C LEU A 73 -0.13 -10.07 57.51
N LYS A 74 0.00 -9.01 56.71
CA LYS A 74 1.15 -8.11 56.74
C LYS A 74 1.37 -7.52 58.13
N LYS A 75 0.29 -7.10 58.80
CA LYS A 75 0.35 -6.58 60.18
C LYS A 75 0.72 -7.65 61.19
N ALA A 76 0.08 -8.83 61.11
CA ALA A 76 0.36 -9.97 61.98
C ALA A 76 1.82 -10.40 61.88
N PHE A 77 2.36 -10.55 60.67
CA PHE A 77 3.77 -10.87 60.47
C PHE A 77 4.68 -9.76 60.98
N THR A 78 4.37 -8.48 60.72
CA THR A 78 5.20 -7.38 61.23
C THR A 78 5.32 -7.40 62.76
N GLN A 79 4.25 -7.75 63.48
CA GLN A 79 4.26 -7.80 64.95
C GLN A 79 4.81 -9.12 65.51
N TRP A 80 4.55 -10.25 64.84
CA TRP A 80 4.75 -11.59 65.41
C TRP A 80 5.89 -12.39 64.76
N ASP A 81 6.51 -11.90 63.68
CA ASP A 81 7.57 -12.65 62.96
C ASP A 81 8.79 -12.96 63.84
N TYR A 82 8.99 -12.25 64.96
CA TYR A 82 10.01 -12.60 65.95
C TYR A 82 9.85 -14.02 66.53
N TYR A 83 8.61 -14.54 66.63
CA TYR A 83 8.32 -15.81 67.27
C TYR A 83 8.56 -17.01 66.34
N PRO A 84 9.33 -18.05 66.77
CA PRO A 84 9.66 -19.20 65.92
C PRO A 84 8.43 -19.94 65.35
N GLY A 85 7.34 -20.05 66.11
CA GLY A 85 6.11 -20.70 65.67
C GLY A 85 5.48 -20.02 64.45
N VAL A 86 5.54 -18.67 64.39
CA VAL A 86 5.02 -17.90 63.24
C VAL A 86 5.93 -18.09 62.02
N LYS A 87 7.25 -18.12 62.20
CA LYS A 87 8.19 -18.38 61.10
C LYS A 87 7.98 -19.77 60.48
N ILE A 88 7.77 -20.79 61.32
CA ILE A 88 7.45 -22.15 60.87
C ILE A 88 6.10 -22.16 60.14
N TRP A 89 5.07 -21.55 60.74
CA TRP A 89 3.74 -21.45 60.14
C TRP A 89 3.78 -20.82 58.74
N LYS A 90 4.52 -19.71 58.55
CA LYS A 90 4.68 -19.05 57.25
C LYS A 90 5.21 -20.01 56.19
N LYS A 91 6.29 -20.73 56.52
CA LYS A 91 6.91 -21.69 55.59
C LYS A 91 5.99 -22.86 55.26
N ASP A 92 5.33 -23.41 56.26
CA ASP A 92 4.51 -24.63 56.12
C ASP A 92 3.18 -24.36 55.41
N ASN A 93 2.65 -23.13 55.47
CA ASN A 93 1.33 -22.80 54.94
C ASN A 93 1.33 -22.00 53.63
N PHE A 94 2.47 -21.47 53.18
CA PHE A 94 2.51 -20.63 51.97
C PHE A 94 1.87 -21.30 50.75
N ASN A 95 2.22 -22.56 50.44
CA ASN A 95 1.67 -23.30 49.30
C ASN A 95 0.13 -23.44 49.36
N ASN A 96 -0.42 -23.64 50.56
CA ASN A 96 -1.86 -23.73 50.75
C ASN A 96 -2.54 -22.37 50.55
N VAL A 97 -1.94 -21.31 51.12
CA VAL A 97 -2.46 -19.94 50.99
C VAL A 97 -2.41 -19.47 49.54
N ILE A 98 -1.29 -19.65 48.84
CA ILE A 98 -1.20 -19.20 47.44
C ILE A 98 -2.10 -20.02 46.51
N SER A 99 -2.27 -21.34 46.74
CA SER A 99 -3.18 -22.18 45.95
C SER A 99 -4.65 -21.75 46.08
N THR A 100 -5.05 -21.26 47.24
CA THR A 100 -6.43 -20.77 47.48
C THR A 100 -6.64 -19.33 47.00
N LYS A 101 -5.58 -18.52 46.95
CA LYS A 101 -5.68 -17.09 46.62
C LYS A 101 -5.16 -16.70 45.23
N LEU A 102 -4.63 -17.65 44.45
CA LEU A 102 -4.00 -17.39 43.14
C LEU A 102 -4.87 -16.55 42.18
N GLN A 103 -6.18 -16.82 42.14
CA GLN A 103 -7.14 -16.11 41.28
C GLN A 103 -7.20 -14.59 41.54
N HIS A 104 -6.85 -14.12 42.74
CA HIS A 104 -6.85 -12.68 43.05
C HIS A 104 -5.68 -11.93 42.42
N PHE A 105 -4.71 -12.65 41.89
CA PHE A 105 -3.60 -12.08 41.13
C PHE A 105 -3.88 -12.11 39.61
N ASP A 106 -4.97 -12.72 39.16
CA ASP A 106 -5.39 -12.71 37.77
C ASP A 106 -6.28 -11.48 37.50
N TYR A 107 -5.85 -10.61 36.59
CA TYR A 107 -6.60 -9.41 36.18
C TYR A 107 -7.41 -9.60 34.89
N GLY A 108 -7.52 -10.85 34.42
CA GLY A 108 -8.31 -11.23 33.24
C GLY A 108 -7.57 -11.04 31.91
N ASN A 109 -6.41 -10.40 31.91
CA ASN A 109 -5.54 -10.27 30.75
C ASN A 109 -4.05 -10.50 31.08
N THR A 110 -3.72 -10.71 32.36
CA THR A 110 -2.38 -11.02 32.84
C THR A 110 -2.40 -11.44 34.30
N LEU A 111 -1.47 -12.29 34.67
CA LEU A 111 -1.18 -12.63 36.06
C LEU A 111 -0.23 -11.56 36.63
N ASN A 112 -0.63 -10.87 37.69
CA ASN A 112 0.18 -9.81 38.29
C ASN A 112 1.38 -10.39 39.06
N ILE A 113 2.49 -10.56 38.33
CA ILE A 113 3.74 -11.13 38.82
C ILE A 113 4.37 -10.29 39.94
N TRP A 114 4.25 -8.96 39.87
CA TRP A 114 4.79 -8.09 40.90
C TRP A 114 4.06 -8.31 42.24
N SER A 115 2.72 -8.32 42.22
CA SER A 115 1.92 -8.57 43.42
C SER A 115 2.16 -9.97 43.99
N LEU A 116 2.36 -10.98 43.14
CA LEU A 116 2.72 -12.33 43.59
C LEU A 116 4.08 -12.37 44.31
N ARG A 117 5.08 -11.65 43.80
CA ARG A 117 6.41 -11.55 44.44
C ARG A 117 6.33 -10.82 45.77
N GLU A 118 5.59 -9.70 45.83
CA GLU A 118 5.37 -8.97 47.08
C GLU A 118 4.65 -9.86 48.12
N PHE A 119 3.61 -10.57 47.70
CA PHE A 119 2.88 -11.48 48.58
C PHE A 119 3.77 -12.64 49.07
N ALA A 120 4.58 -13.24 48.21
CA ALA A 120 5.56 -14.26 48.59
C ALA A 120 6.60 -13.73 49.58
N SER A 121 7.05 -12.47 49.40
CA SER A 121 8.00 -11.82 50.30
C SER A 121 7.45 -11.70 51.73
N LEU A 122 6.13 -11.50 51.90
CA LEU A 122 5.48 -11.48 53.22
C LEU A 122 5.69 -12.80 53.97
N PHE A 123 5.78 -13.92 53.25
CA PHE A 123 6.03 -15.26 53.79
C PHE A 123 7.52 -15.62 53.92
N ASN A 124 8.44 -14.70 53.61
CA ASN A 124 9.88 -14.95 53.48
C ASN A 124 10.20 -16.02 52.41
N ILE A 125 9.44 -16.03 51.32
CA ILE A 125 9.61 -16.92 50.17
C ILE A 125 10.36 -16.17 49.07
N ASP A 126 11.46 -16.74 48.59
CA ASP A 126 12.21 -16.18 47.47
C ASP A 126 11.58 -16.54 46.11
N ASN A 127 12.10 -15.97 45.02
CA ASN A 127 11.56 -16.19 43.68
C ASN A 127 11.65 -17.66 43.23
N ILE A 128 12.66 -18.42 43.67
CA ILE A 128 12.86 -19.82 43.28
C ILE A 128 11.80 -20.68 43.97
N GLN A 129 11.59 -20.45 45.26
CA GLN A 129 10.56 -21.12 46.05
C GLN A 129 9.14 -20.75 45.61
N LEU A 130 8.91 -19.51 45.20
CA LEU A 130 7.64 -19.08 44.58
C LEU A 130 7.42 -19.82 43.25
N ALA A 131 8.45 -19.93 42.41
CA ALA A 131 8.37 -20.69 41.17
C ALA A 131 8.06 -22.18 41.42
N ASP A 132 8.67 -22.80 42.44
CA ASP A 132 8.37 -24.17 42.86
C ASP A 132 6.90 -24.34 43.25
N ALA A 133 6.37 -23.41 44.06
CA ALA A 133 4.98 -23.42 44.46
C ALA A 133 4.05 -23.32 43.25
N LEU A 134 4.32 -22.38 42.33
CA LEU A 134 3.50 -22.18 41.14
C LEU A 134 3.53 -23.36 40.17
N VAL A 135 4.69 -23.98 39.94
CA VAL A 135 4.78 -25.20 39.11
C VAL A 135 3.89 -26.32 39.66
N GLY A 136 3.78 -26.44 40.99
CA GLY A 136 2.87 -27.42 41.62
C GLY A 136 1.39 -27.03 41.57
N ILE A 137 1.08 -25.73 41.63
CA ILE A 137 -0.30 -25.21 41.70
C ILE A 137 -0.94 -25.07 40.33
N LEU A 138 -0.21 -24.60 39.32
CA LEU A 138 -0.73 -24.28 37.99
C LEU A 138 -1.52 -25.43 37.35
N PRO A 139 -1.04 -26.70 37.35
CA PRO A 139 -1.81 -27.81 36.78
C PRO A 139 -3.17 -28.04 37.44
N GLN A 140 -3.32 -27.66 38.70
CA GLN A 140 -4.57 -27.84 39.47
C GLN A 140 -5.51 -26.65 39.35
N LYS A 141 -5.01 -25.50 38.87
CA LYS A 141 -5.71 -24.21 38.83
C LYS A 141 -5.81 -23.63 37.42
N VAL A 142 -5.38 -24.38 36.40
CA VAL A 142 -5.34 -23.93 35.01
C VAL A 142 -6.72 -23.45 34.52
N ASP A 143 -7.79 -24.12 34.93
CA ASP A 143 -9.18 -23.75 34.57
C ASP A 143 -9.67 -22.45 35.22
N LEU A 144 -8.93 -21.92 36.20
CA LEU A 144 -9.26 -20.66 36.89
C LEU A 144 -8.47 -19.45 36.35
N LEU A 145 -7.54 -19.68 35.41
CA LEU A 145 -6.68 -18.66 34.83
C LEU A 145 -7.02 -18.46 33.35
N THR A 146 -6.89 -17.23 32.86
CA THR A 146 -6.91 -16.99 31.40
C THR A 146 -5.63 -17.52 30.75
N ASP A 147 -5.66 -17.70 29.43
CA ASP A 147 -4.49 -18.07 28.65
C ASP A 147 -3.36 -17.06 28.78
N GLU A 148 -3.64 -15.75 28.76
CA GLU A 148 -2.61 -14.72 29.00
C GLU A 148 -2.03 -14.79 30.42
N SER A 149 -2.85 -15.13 31.42
CA SER A 149 -2.40 -15.32 32.80
C SER A 149 -1.53 -16.56 32.98
N ILE A 150 -1.82 -17.64 32.24
CA ILE A 150 -0.95 -18.82 32.17
C ILE A 150 0.39 -18.45 31.51
N TYR A 151 0.39 -17.73 30.38
CA TYR A 151 1.63 -17.27 29.74
C TYR A 151 2.45 -16.35 30.65
N SER A 152 1.78 -15.45 31.38
CA SER A 152 2.44 -14.53 32.32
C SER A 152 3.20 -15.28 33.42
N SER A 153 2.73 -16.47 33.84
CA SER A 153 3.39 -17.29 34.85
C SER A 153 4.80 -17.77 34.44
N PHE A 154 5.13 -17.80 33.14
CA PHE A 154 6.47 -18.13 32.66
C PHE A 154 7.54 -17.15 33.16
N GLU A 155 7.18 -15.90 33.44
CA GLU A 155 8.07 -14.90 34.05
C GLU A 155 8.58 -15.33 35.45
N LEU A 156 7.81 -16.14 36.17
CA LEU A 156 8.20 -16.70 37.47
C LEU A 156 8.95 -18.01 37.28
N ILE A 157 8.46 -18.90 36.42
CA ILE A 157 9.07 -20.23 36.20
C ILE A 157 10.46 -20.12 35.57
N LYS A 158 10.70 -19.13 34.69
CA LYS A 158 12.02 -18.93 34.05
C LYS A 158 13.15 -18.70 35.06
N SER A 159 12.84 -18.23 36.27
CA SER A 159 13.84 -18.02 37.32
C SER A 159 14.52 -19.32 37.79
N LYS A 160 13.94 -20.48 37.44
CA LYS A 160 14.49 -21.80 37.71
C LYS A 160 15.36 -22.35 36.59
N LEU A 161 15.38 -21.70 35.43
CA LEU A 161 16.07 -22.19 34.25
C LEU A 161 17.36 -21.43 34.07
N ASN A 162 18.48 -22.12 34.11
CA ASN A 162 19.75 -21.59 33.61
C ASN A 162 19.76 -21.59 32.06
N PRO A 163 20.73 -20.93 31.40
CA PRO A 163 20.81 -20.89 29.94
C PRO A 163 20.78 -22.27 29.27
N ASP A 164 21.50 -23.25 29.81
CA ASP A 164 21.56 -24.62 29.27
C ASP A 164 20.20 -25.34 29.41
N GLU A 165 19.52 -25.16 30.55
CA GLU A 165 18.17 -25.72 30.76
C GLU A 165 17.12 -25.06 29.86
N ASN A 166 17.26 -23.76 29.57
CA ASN A 166 16.41 -23.06 28.61
C ASN A 166 16.63 -23.58 27.18
N GLU A 167 17.87 -23.79 26.78
CA GLU A 167 18.20 -24.38 25.47
C GLU A 167 17.61 -25.79 25.36
N GLN A 168 17.80 -26.64 26.37
CA GLN A 168 17.22 -27.98 26.41
C GLN A 168 15.69 -27.97 26.36
N LEU A 169 15.05 -27.06 27.11
CA LEU A 169 13.60 -26.91 27.09
C LEU A 169 13.12 -26.47 25.70
N LEU A 170 13.78 -25.51 25.08
CA LEU A 170 13.44 -25.04 23.74
C LEU A 170 13.60 -26.16 22.71
N SER A 171 14.72 -26.90 22.73
CA SER A 171 14.92 -28.06 21.88
C SER A 171 13.83 -29.11 22.08
N TRP A 172 13.49 -29.43 23.33
CA TRP A 172 12.43 -30.38 23.65
C TRP A 172 11.04 -29.91 23.19
N VAL A 173 10.71 -28.63 23.38
CA VAL A 173 9.43 -28.05 22.94
C VAL A 173 9.35 -28.06 21.41
N LEU A 174 10.40 -27.62 20.72
CA LEU A 174 10.45 -27.63 19.25
C LEU A 174 10.35 -29.05 18.69
N GLU A 175 11.08 -30.00 19.25
CA GLU A 175 10.98 -31.41 18.86
C GLU A 175 9.55 -31.94 19.06
N ARG A 176 8.94 -31.65 20.22
CA ARG A 176 7.56 -32.07 20.51
C ARG A 176 6.54 -31.43 19.58
N TRP A 177 6.63 -30.13 19.32
CA TRP A 177 5.72 -29.41 18.43
C TRP A 177 5.87 -29.89 16.98
N ASN A 178 7.11 -30.12 16.54
CA ASN A 178 7.42 -30.56 15.19
C ASN A 178 7.22 -32.06 14.98
N SER A 179 7.09 -32.88 16.04
CA SER A 179 6.91 -34.34 15.93
C SER A 179 5.70 -34.79 15.10
N LYS A 180 4.70 -33.91 14.93
CA LYS A 180 3.51 -34.16 14.10
C LYS A 180 3.63 -33.63 12.67
N ILE A 181 4.64 -32.81 12.40
CA ILE A 181 4.93 -32.26 11.08
C ILE A 181 5.69 -33.35 10.31
N LYS A 182 5.23 -33.64 9.09
CA LYS A 182 5.91 -34.66 8.28
C LYS A 182 7.28 -34.12 7.80
N PRO A 183 8.32 -34.97 7.67
CA PRO A 183 9.66 -34.54 7.26
C PRO A 183 9.75 -33.92 5.85
N ASP A 184 8.72 -34.08 5.02
CA ASP A 184 8.60 -33.61 3.65
C ASP A 184 7.76 -32.32 3.52
N VAL A 185 7.35 -31.71 4.63
CA VAL A 185 6.64 -30.42 4.61
C VAL A 185 7.62 -29.29 4.27
N ALA A 186 7.20 -28.40 3.35
CA ALA A 186 8.00 -27.25 2.89
C ALA A 186 9.40 -27.67 2.43
N ASP A 187 10.47 -27.09 2.98
CA ASP A 187 11.85 -27.42 2.60
C ASP A 187 12.39 -28.70 3.27
N GLY A 188 11.60 -29.29 4.16
CA GLY A 188 11.90 -30.53 4.87
C GLY A 188 12.55 -30.30 6.24
N VAL A 189 13.34 -31.27 6.69
CA VAL A 189 14.06 -31.18 7.98
C VAL A 189 15.18 -30.14 7.87
N TRP A 190 15.46 -29.43 8.97
CA TRP A 190 16.57 -28.48 9.06
C TRP A 190 17.89 -29.08 8.52
N ALA A 191 18.60 -28.31 7.72
CA ALA A 191 19.89 -28.64 7.11
C ALA A 191 20.77 -27.38 7.05
N GLU A 192 22.09 -27.55 6.91
CA GLU A 192 23.05 -26.43 6.93
C GLU A 192 22.83 -25.42 5.80
N ASP A 193 22.26 -25.83 4.68
CA ASP A 193 21.92 -24.98 3.55
C ASP A 193 20.75 -24.01 3.84
N LEU A 194 19.95 -24.28 4.87
CA LEU A 194 18.91 -23.40 5.42
C LEU A 194 19.46 -22.36 6.42
N THR A 195 20.78 -22.33 6.63
CA THR A 195 21.40 -21.37 7.56
C THR A 195 21.22 -19.94 7.04
N ALA A 196 20.68 -19.06 7.89
CA ALA A 196 20.53 -17.67 7.55
C ALA A 196 21.91 -17.01 7.32
N PRO A 197 22.04 -16.12 6.31
CA PRO A 197 23.23 -15.30 6.13
C PRO A 197 23.70 -14.59 7.41
N GLU A 198 25.02 -14.42 7.57
CA GLU A 198 25.62 -13.87 8.80
C GLU A 198 25.28 -12.39 9.05
N THR A 199 25.03 -11.61 8.00
CA THR A 199 24.78 -10.16 8.12
C THR A 199 23.31 -9.81 7.85
N SER A 200 22.82 -8.78 8.55
CA SER A 200 21.45 -8.27 8.33
C SER A 200 21.24 -7.78 6.90
N ASP A 201 22.25 -7.15 6.30
CA ASP A 201 22.13 -6.57 4.95
C ASP A 201 21.94 -7.66 3.88
N VAL A 202 22.66 -8.78 4.00
CA VAL A 202 22.49 -9.93 3.08
C VAL A 202 21.12 -10.59 3.28
N ASN A 203 20.63 -10.68 4.52
CA ASN A 203 19.29 -11.20 4.80
C ASN A 203 18.21 -10.32 4.16
N VAL A 204 18.28 -9.01 4.36
CA VAL A 204 17.32 -8.05 3.80
C VAL A 204 17.40 -8.05 2.28
N ALA A 205 18.60 -8.11 1.69
CA ALA A 205 18.78 -8.18 0.25
C ALA A 205 18.17 -9.45 -0.35
N ASN A 206 18.40 -10.64 0.23
CA ASN A 206 17.81 -11.87 -0.26
C ASN A 206 16.27 -11.89 -0.11
N LEU A 207 15.73 -11.32 0.98
CA LEU A 207 14.29 -11.14 1.14
C LEU A 207 13.72 -10.24 0.05
N LEU A 208 14.33 -9.08 -0.20
CA LEU A 208 13.90 -8.16 -1.26
C LEU A 208 14.01 -8.82 -2.63
N ARG A 209 15.10 -9.55 -2.90
CA ARG A 209 15.29 -10.32 -4.13
C ARG A 209 14.17 -11.35 -4.31
N PHE A 210 13.82 -12.11 -3.27
CA PHE A 210 12.69 -13.04 -3.31
C PHE A 210 11.38 -12.31 -3.67
N ILE A 211 11.09 -11.18 -3.00
CA ILE A 211 9.86 -10.41 -3.25
C ILE A 211 9.83 -9.78 -4.65
N LEU A 212 10.97 -9.33 -5.19
CA LEU A 212 11.09 -8.83 -6.56
C LEU A 212 10.72 -9.90 -7.61
N GLY A 213 10.95 -11.18 -7.31
CA GLY A 213 10.55 -12.32 -8.14
C GLY A 213 9.23 -12.96 -7.72
N HIS A 214 8.43 -12.32 -6.87
CA HIS A 214 7.16 -12.87 -6.42
C HIS A 214 6.10 -12.78 -7.54
N PRO A 215 5.22 -13.76 -7.77
CA PRO A 215 4.18 -13.71 -8.82
C PRO A 215 3.26 -12.48 -8.78
N ASP A 216 2.80 -12.09 -7.59
CA ASP A 216 2.01 -10.88 -7.37
C ASP A 216 2.87 -9.60 -7.56
N LYS A 217 2.52 -8.81 -8.58
CA LYS A 217 3.24 -7.57 -8.93
C LYS A 217 3.08 -6.46 -7.88
N LYS A 218 2.01 -6.45 -7.08
CA LYS A 218 1.88 -5.50 -5.96
C LYS A 218 3.00 -5.69 -4.94
N LEU A 219 3.37 -6.95 -4.67
CA LEU A 219 4.50 -7.27 -3.79
C LEU A 219 5.84 -6.83 -4.40
N ARG A 220 6.04 -7.01 -5.71
CA ARG A 220 7.24 -6.50 -6.41
C ARG A 220 7.37 -4.99 -6.28
N TRP A 221 6.28 -4.25 -6.51
CA TRP A 221 6.24 -2.79 -6.35
C TRP A 221 6.56 -2.35 -4.91
N ARG A 222 6.07 -3.07 -3.90
CA ARG A 222 6.46 -2.83 -2.50
C ARG A 222 7.96 -3.02 -2.27
N ALA A 223 8.57 -4.02 -2.90
CA ALA A 223 10.01 -4.24 -2.85
C ALA A 223 10.77 -3.09 -3.52
N ILE A 224 10.34 -2.65 -4.70
CA ILE A 224 10.90 -1.49 -5.42
C ILE A 224 10.87 -0.23 -4.55
N HIS A 225 9.72 0.10 -3.94
CA HIS A 225 9.60 1.25 -3.03
C HIS A 225 10.51 1.13 -1.81
N SER A 226 10.70 -0.09 -1.30
CA SER A 226 11.63 -0.34 -0.20
C SER A 226 13.08 -0.08 -0.61
N ILE A 227 13.49 -0.54 -1.81
CA ILE A 227 14.83 -0.30 -2.37
C ILE A 227 15.07 1.19 -2.61
N ARG A 228 14.09 1.90 -3.21
CA ARG A 228 14.13 3.37 -3.39
C ARG A 228 14.33 4.11 -2.06
N ARG A 229 13.64 3.71 -0.99
CA ARG A 229 13.82 4.30 0.35
C ARG A 229 15.15 3.95 1.00
N LEU A 230 15.65 2.72 0.82
CA LEU A 230 16.97 2.33 1.33
C LEU A 230 18.08 3.15 0.66
N ALA A 231 17.94 3.38 -0.65
CA ALA A 231 18.81 4.26 -1.42
C ALA A 231 18.79 5.71 -0.89
N SER A 232 17.61 6.29 -0.62
CA SER A 232 17.51 7.65 -0.06
C SER A 232 18.06 7.77 1.37
N LEU A 233 18.15 6.66 2.10
CA LEU A 233 18.82 6.55 3.40
C LEU A 233 20.33 6.21 3.28
N ASN A 234 20.90 6.24 2.08
CA ASN A 234 22.30 5.91 1.77
C ASN A 234 22.74 4.48 2.17
N ASN A 235 21.82 3.51 2.19
CA ASN A 235 22.18 2.10 2.41
C ASN A 235 22.58 1.44 1.08
N VAL A 236 23.89 1.49 0.79
CA VAL A 236 24.49 1.00 -0.46
C VAL A 236 24.77 -0.50 -0.43
N GLU A 237 24.99 -1.10 0.75
CA GLU A 237 25.39 -2.51 0.89
C GLU A 237 24.27 -3.46 0.44
N ILE A 238 23.01 -3.16 0.75
CA ILE A 238 21.87 -3.98 0.30
C ILE A 238 21.79 -3.97 -1.23
N LEU A 239 21.93 -2.80 -1.86
CA LEU A 239 21.90 -2.67 -3.33
C LEU A 239 23.04 -3.43 -3.99
N LYS A 240 24.24 -3.38 -3.40
CA LYS A 240 25.39 -4.16 -3.86
C LYS A 240 25.08 -5.66 -3.88
N VAL A 241 24.53 -6.21 -2.79
CA VAL A 241 24.16 -7.63 -2.73
C VAL A 241 23.10 -7.98 -3.77
N LEU A 242 22.11 -7.11 -3.99
CA LEU A 242 21.09 -7.31 -5.03
C LEU A 242 21.71 -7.36 -6.43
N LEU A 243 22.61 -6.44 -6.75
CA LEU A 243 23.33 -6.40 -8.03
C LEU A 243 24.24 -7.62 -8.23
N ASP A 244 24.96 -8.04 -7.19
CA ASP A 244 25.85 -9.20 -7.26
C ASP A 244 25.05 -10.50 -7.52
N LYS A 245 23.83 -10.60 -6.98
CA LYS A 245 22.97 -11.79 -7.09
C LYS A 245 21.89 -11.73 -8.17
N GLN A 246 21.82 -10.64 -8.95
CA GLN A 246 20.72 -10.42 -9.92
C GLN A 246 20.60 -11.51 -11.01
N ASN A 247 21.69 -12.26 -11.24
CA ASN A 247 21.78 -13.29 -12.28
C ASN A 247 21.63 -14.72 -11.73
N GLU A 248 21.51 -14.90 -10.42
CA GLU A 248 21.21 -16.20 -9.82
C GLU A 248 19.77 -16.62 -10.19
N LYS A 249 19.55 -17.90 -10.50
CA LYS A 249 18.26 -18.42 -10.97
C LYS A 249 17.34 -18.93 -9.85
N ASP A 250 17.86 -19.02 -8.64
CA ASP A 250 17.15 -19.41 -7.42
C ASP A 250 17.41 -18.39 -6.30
N CYS A 251 16.59 -18.41 -5.26
CA CYS A 251 16.68 -17.55 -4.07
C CYS A 251 16.63 -18.40 -2.80
N PHE A 252 17.18 -19.61 -2.82
CA PHE A 252 17.24 -20.46 -1.64
C PHE A 252 18.18 -19.83 -0.58
N PRO A 253 17.87 -19.88 0.74
CA PRO A 253 16.74 -20.55 1.40
C PRO A 253 15.48 -19.67 1.60
N PHE A 254 15.34 -18.55 0.90
CA PHE A 254 14.18 -17.65 1.01
C PHE A 254 12.99 -18.14 0.17
N GLN A 255 13.28 -18.93 -0.86
CA GLN A 255 12.33 -19.61 -1.72
C GLN A 255 12.17 -21.07 -1.29
N ASN A 256 10.97 -21.63 -1.49
CA ASN A 256 10.77 -23.07 -1.43
C ASN A 256 11.57 -23.77 -2.55
N LYS A 257 12.39 -24.76 -2.20
CA LYS A 257 13.33 -25.42 -3.12
C LYS A 257 12.69 -26.07 -4.36
N ASP A 258 11.42 -26.46 -4.26
CA ASP A 258 10.70 -27.16 -5.34
C ASP A 258 9.99 -26.18 -6.30
N TYR A 259 9.89 -24.89 -5.93
CA TYR A 259 9.23 -23.88 -6.75
C TYR A 259 10.20 -23.26 -7.74
N ILE A 260 9.70 -22.81 -8.90
CA ILE A 260 10.49 -22.02 -9.85
C ILE A 260 10.50 -20.58 -9.37
N TYR A 261 11.70 -20.00 -9.26
CA TYR A 261 11.85 -18.58 -8.93
C TYR A 261 11.93 -17.72 -10.19
N TYR A 262 11.18 -16.63 -10.17
CA TYR A 262 11.00 -15.77 -11.33
C TYR A 262 12.14 -14.75 -11.38
N TRP A 263 13.35 -15.25 -11.58
CA TRP A 263 14.59 -14.48 -11.53
C TRP A 263 14.64 -13.37 -12.58
N MET A 264 14.00 -13.55 -13.75
CA MET A 264 13.91 -12.50 -14.76
C MET A 264 13.00 -11.36 -14.32
N SER A 265 11.86 -11.68 -13.69
CA SER A 265 10.97 -10.69 -13.06
C SER A 265 11.70 -9.95 -11.97
N ALA A 266 12.44 -10.67 -11.12
CA ALA A 266 13.23 -10.07 -10.05
C ALA A 266 14.26 -9.06 -10.57
N LYS A 267 14.98 -9.44 -11.64
CA LYS A 267 15.95 -8.57 -12.29
C LYS A 267 15.30 -7.37 -12.97
N LEU A 268 14.20 -7.55 -13.69
CA LEU A 268 13.45 -6.45 -14.31
C LEU A 268 13.02 -5.42 -13.27
N TYR A 269 12.38 -5.86 -12.18
CA TYR A 269 11.89 -4.97 -11.13
C TYR A 269 13.04 -4.33 -10.33
N LEU A 270 14.17 -5.02 -10.15
CA LEU A 270 15.39 -4.39 -9.59
C LEU A 270 15.85 -3.22 -10.47
N TRP A 271 15.91 -3.38 -11.78
CA TRP A 271 16.35 -2.33 -12.70
C TRP A 271 15.34 -1.19 -12.84
N ILE A 272 14.04 -1.45 -12.68
CA ILE A 272 13.03 -0.38 -12.54
C ILE A 272 13.30 0.48 -11.30
N ALA A 273 13.64 -0.15 -10.17
CA ALA A 273 14.02 0.59 -8.96
C ALA A 273 15.30 1.43 -9.18
N ILE A 274 16.32 0.83 -9.79
CA ILE A 274 17.60 1.51 -10.06
C ILE A 274 17.42 2.69 -11.02
N ASP A 275 16.59 2.55 -12.06
CA ASP A 275 16.27 3.64 -12.98
C ASP A 275 15.71 4.85 -12.22
N ARG A 276 14.73 4.63 -11.33
CA ARG A 276 14.20 5.70 -10.49
C ARG A 276 15.25 6.31 -9.56
N ILE A 277 16.05 5.48 -8.90
CA ILE A 277 17.13 5.94 -8.02
C ILE A 277 18.18 6.75 -8.79
N SER A 278 18.46 6.41 -10.04
CA SER A 278 19.41 7.16 -10.87
C SER A 278 18.97 8.58 -11.20
N ILE A 279 17.66 8.87 -11.11
CA ILE A 279 17.11 10.22 -11.26
C ILE A 279 17.17 10.97 -9.92
N GLU A 280 16.83 10.31 -8.81
CA GLU A 280 16.65 10.96 -7.51
C GLU A 280 17.94 11.07 -6.68
N ASN A 281 18.77 10.04 -6.75
CA ASN A 281 19.99 9.87 -5.95
C ASN A 281 21.14 9.31 -6.82
N PRO A 282 21.53 9.96 -7.93
CA PRO A 282 22.57 9.44 -8.83
C PRO A 282 23.92 9.16 -8.15
N GLU A 283 24.30 9.97 -7.14
CA GLU A 283 25.59 9.87 -6.45
C GLU A 283 25.85 8.49 -5.84
N ILE A 284 24.84 7.85 -5.24
CA ILE A 284 25.01 6.55 -4.57
C ILE A 284 25.26 5.41 -5.57
N LEU A 285 24.93 5.63 -6.84
CA LEU A 285 25.04 4.62 -7.90
C LEU A 285 26.35 4.71 -8.67
N ILE A 286 27.10 5.83 -8.55
CA ILE A 286 28.41 6.01 -9.20
C ILE A 286 29.37 4.84 -8.94
N PRO A 287 29.48 4.29 -7.70
CA PRO A 287 30.34 3.14 -7.45
C PRO A 287 29.99 1.87 -8.26
N PHE A 288 28.76 1.77 -8.78
CA PHE A 288 28.28 0.62 -9.55
C PHE A 288 28.30 0.83 -11.06
N LYS A 289 28.80 1.98 -11.56
CA LYS A 289 28.77 2.30 -13.00
C LYS A 289 29.34 1.20 -13.89
N ASP A 290 30.43 0.55 -13.44
CA ASP A 290 31.10 -0.50 -14.21
C ASP A 290 30.28 -1.79 -14.19
N THR A 291 29.58 -2.08 -13.09
CA THR A 291 28.62 -3.19 -13.00
C THR A 291 27.47 -2.96 -13.97
N PHE A 292 26.95 -1.74 -14.05
CA PHE A 292 25.84 -1.40 -14.94
C PHE A 292 26.24 -1.53 -16.41
N TYR A 293 27.40 -0.98 -16.77
CA TYR A 293 27.91 -1.05 -18.13
C TYR A 293 28.20 -2.50 -18.56
N LYS A 294 28.85 -3.30 -17.69
CA LYS A 294 29.13 -4.72 -17.95
C LYS A 294 27.84 -5.53 -18.14
N GLU A 295 26.83 -5.29 -17.31
CA GLU A 295 25.55 -5.97 -17.41
C GLU A 295 24.81 -5.58 -18.70
N LEU A 296 24.85 -4.30 -19.08
CA LEU A 296 24.20 -3.78 -20.29
C LEU A 296 24.73 -4.43 -21.58
N ILE A 297 26.05 -4.63 -21.66
CA ILE A 297 26.72 -5.20 -22.84
C ILE A 297 26.82 -6.73 -22.80
N CYS A 298 26.30 -7.37 -21.75
CA CYS A 298 26.35 -8.82 -21.59
C CYS A 298 25.49 -9.51 -22.66
N GLU A 299 26.11 -10.35 -23.48
CA GLU A 299 25.41 -11.13 -24.52
C GLU A 299 24.47 -12.18 -23.93
N ASP A 300 24.74 -12.67 -22.72
CA ASP A 300 23.89 -13.64 -22.02
C ASP A 300 22.58 -13.04 -21.48
N LEU A 301 22.45 -11.71 -21.51
CA LEU A 301 21.20 -10.99 -21.23
C LEU A 301 20.61 -10.43 -22.53
N PRO A 302 19.88 -11.19 -23.36
CA PRO A 302 19.24 -10.66 -24.57
C PRO A 302 17.89 -9.98 -24.30
N HIS A 303 17.57 -9.61 -23.06
CA HIS A 303 16.23 -9.11 -22.70
C HIS A 303 16.11 -7.60 -22.94
N VAL A 304 15.41 -7.18 -24.01
CA VAL A 304 15.38 -5.75 -24.43
C VAL A 304 14.83 -4.80 -23.37
N LEU A 305 13.80 -5.19 -22.62
CA LEU A 305 13.21 -4.31 -21.60
C LEU A 305 14.12 -4.12 -20.36
N ILE A 306 14.83 -5.18 -19.91
CA ILE A 306 15.84 -5.04 -18.84
C ILE A 306 16.98 -4.14 -19.34
N LYS A 307 17.47 -4.36 -20.57
CA LYS A 307 18.49 -3.48 -21.18
C LYS A 307 18.01 -2.04 -21.29
N HIS A 308 16.72 -1.80 -21.53
CA HIS A 308 16.13 -0.46 -21.58
C HIS A 308 16.31 0.26 -20.24
N TYR A 309 15.95 -0.36 -19.12
CA TYR A 309 16.11 0.24 -17.79
C TYR A 309 17.59 0.41 -17.38
N ILE A 310 18.47 -0.55 -17.71
CA ILE A 310 19.91 -0.39 -17.49
C ILE A 310 20.45 0.79 -18.29
N LYS A 311 20.08 0.88 -19.57
CA LYS A 311 20.48 1.99 -20.46
C LYS A 311 20.02 3.34 -19.90
N LYS A 312 18.75 3.46 -19.48
CA LYS A 312 18.23 4.68 -18.85
C LYS A 312 19.02 5.05 -17.60
N SER A 313 19.30 4.07 -16.73
CA SER A 313 20.13 4.26 -15.53
C SER A 313 21.53 4.82 -15.87
N CYS A 314 22.21 4.24 -16.87
CA CYS A 314 23.50 4.75 -17.33
C CYS A 314 23.41 6.18 -17.90
N LEU A 315 22.38 6.48 -18.70
CA LEU A 315 22.18 7.82 -19.27
C LEU A 315 21.85 8.87 -18.20
N ASN A 316 21.10 8.50 -17.17
CA ASN A 316 20.80 9.38 -16.03
C ASN A 316 22.08 9.70 -15.23
N LEU A 317 22.95 8.71 -15.01
CA LEU A 317 24.27 8.94 -14.41
C LEU A 317 25.12 9.88 -15.27
N TYR A 318 25.19 9.63 -16.58
CA TYR A 318 25.93 10.52 -17.49
C TYR A 318 25.39 11.96 -17.50
N LYS A 319 24.06 12.12 -17.42
CA LYS A 319 23.41 13.43 -17.32
C LYS A 319 23.80 14.16 -16.02
N PHE A 320 23.98 13.42 -14.93
CA PHE A 320 24.43 13.96 -13.65
C PHE A 320 25.92 14.34 -13.68
N ASP A 321 26.79 13.47 -14.19
CA ASP A 321 28.22 13.72 -14.36
C ASP A 321 28.73 13.10 -15.66
N GLN A 322 29.09 13.97 -16.61
CA GLN A 322 29.57 13.61 -17.95
C GLN A 322 30.93 12.90 -17.95
N SER A 323 31.63 12.84 -16.82
CA SER A 323 32.91 12.14 -16.69
C SER A 323 32.78 10.65 -16.32
N ILE A 324 31.56 10.19 -15.99
CA ILE A 324 31.30 8.81 -15.52
C ILE A 324 31.62 7.75 -16.59
N PHE A 325 31.26 8.04 -17.84
CA PHE A 325 31.47 7.15 -18.98
C PHE A 325 32.35 7.83 -20.03
N THR A 326 33.24 7.06 -20.64
CA THR A 326 34.02 7.50 -21.79
C THR A 326 33.13 7.65 -23.03
N ASP A 327 33.58 8.43 -24.03
CA ASP A 327 32.83 8.60 -25.29
C ASP A 327 32.51 7.26 -25.99
N ILE A 328 33.41 6.28 -25.87
CA ILE A 328 33.24 4.94 -26.45
C ILE A 328 32.15 4.17 -25.70
N GLU A 329 32.17 4.21 -24.36
CA GLU A 329 31.14 3.59 -23.52
C GLU A 329 29.78 4.25 -23.77
N LEU A 330 29.73 5.58 -23.87
CA LEU A 330 28.50 6.32 -24.14
C LEU A 330 27.91 5.94 -25.51
N GLN A 331 28.71 5.92 -26.58
CA GLN A 331 28.24 5.47 -27.90
C GLN A 331 27.71 4.03 -27.86
N SER A 332 28.37 3.16 -27.09
CA SER A 332 27.90 1.79 -26.87
C SER A 332 26.56 1.76 -26.15
N ILE A 333 26.39 2.53 -25.07
CA ILE A 333 25.14 2.64 -24.29
C ILE A 333 24.00 3.15 -25.19
N GLU A 334 24.24 4.23 -25.94
CA GLU A 334 23.25 4.83 -26.84
C GLU A 334 22.81 3.89 -27.97
N GLY A 335 23.70 3.01 -28.41
CA GLY A 335 23.48 2.02 -29.46
C GLY A 335 22.66 0.80 -29.04
N ILE A 336 22.46 0.55 -27.74
CA ILE A 336 21.62 -0.57 -27.26
C ILE A 336 20.15 -0.34 -27.62
N ASN A 337 19.45 -1.42 -27.97
CA ASN A 337 18.06 -1.43 -28.44
C ASN A 337 17.84 -0.57 -29.70
N LYS A 338 18.84 -0.46 -30.57
CA LYS A 338 18.72 0.15 -31.90
C LYS A 338 19.11 -0.85 -32.99
N SER A 339 18.33 -0.92 -34.06
CA SER A 339 18.68 -1.76 -35.21
C SER A 339 19.86 -1.16 -35.97
N LYS A 340 20.74 -2.03 -36.48
CA LYS A 340 21.82 -1.67 -37.41
C LYS A 340 21.42 -1.90 -38.87
N LEU A 341 20.22 -2.41 -39.11
CA LEU A 341 19.72 -2.79 -40.43
C LEU A 341 18.87 -1.65 -41.01
N CYS A 342 18.93 -1.47 -42.32
CA CYS A 342 18.09 -0.51 -43.02
C CYS A 342 16.65 -1.02 -43.13
N TYR A 343 15.68 -0.11 -43.11
CA TYR A 343 14.28 -0.42 -43.34
C TYR A 343 14.05 -1.07 -44.72
N VAL A 344 13.05 -1.94 -44.81
CA VAL A 344 12.61 -2.60 -46.05
C VAL A 344 11.19 -2.19 -46.43
N GLU A 345 10.93 -2.07 -47.73
CA GLU A 345 9.60 -1.74 -48.26
C GLU A 345 8.97 -3.03 -48.81
N GLU A 346 8.07 -3.63 -48.04
CA GLU A 346 7.38 -4.88 -48.34
C GLU A 346 5.89 -4.76 -48.02
N LYS A 347 5.05 -5.63 -48.60
CA LYS A 347 3.64 -5.69 -48.20
C LYS A 347 3.55 -6.36 -46.82
N GLN A 348 2.78 -5.79 -45.90
CA GLN A 348 2.55 -6.40 -44.59
C GLN A 348 2.01 -7.83 -44.75
N TYR A 349 2.54 -8.75 -43.94
CA TYR A 349 2.27 -10.18 -43.94
C TYR A 349 2.60 -10.88 -45.27
N SER A 350 3.51 -10.33 -46.08
CA SER A 350 3.97 -11.01 -47.30
C SER A 350 4.96 -12.15 -47.03
N ARG A 351 5.60 -12.16 -45.86
CA ARG A 351 6.60 -13.16 -45.50
C ARG A 351 5.93 -14.49 -45.14
N GLN A 352 6.63 -15.59 -45.40
CA GLN A 352 6.18 -16.91 -44.99
C GLN A 352 6.27 -17.03 -43.46
N GLN A 353 5.17 -17.46 -42.84
CA GLN A 353 5.11 -17.75 -41.39
C GLN A 353 6.01 -18.94 -41.02
N ARG A 354 6.43 -19.00 -39.74
CA ARG A 354 7.30 -20.06 -39.19
C ARG A 354 8.67 -20.12 -39.86
N ARG A 355 9.21 -18.97 -40.25
CA ARG A 355 10.55 -18.81 -40.86
C ARG A 355 11.66 -19.36 -39.97
N TYR A 356 11.49 -19.25 -38.66
CA TYR A 356 12.48 -19.64 -37.66
C TYR A 356 12.26 -21.04 -37.08
N SER A 357 11.32 -21.80 -37.63
CA SER A 357 11.08 -23.18 -37.22
C SER A 357 12.27 -24.07 -37.64
N ILE A 358 12.84 -24.78 -36.67
CA ILE A 358 14.00 -25.67 -36.87
C ILE A 358 13.64 -26.85 -37.81
N LYS A 359 12.35 -27.26 -37.87
CA LYS A 359 11.81 -28.26 -38.80
C LYS A 359 10.32 -28.01 -39.06
N SER A 360 9.89 -28.01 -40.32
CA SER A 360 8.49 -27.76 -40.73
C SER A 360 7.44 -28.69 -40.08
N GLU A 361 7.85 -29.80 -39.46
CA GLU A 361 6.97 -30.80 -38.83
C GLU A 361 7.06 -30.83 -37.29
N GLN A 362 8.00 -30.11 -36.66
CA GLN A 362 8.22 -30.19 -35.21
C GLN A 362 7.38 -29.15 -34.47
N LYS A 363 6.59 -29.61 -33.50
CA LYS A 363 5.82 -28.73 -32.59
C LYS A 363 6.76 -28.06 -31.59
N TRP A 364 6.39 -26.86 -31.13
CA TRP A 364 7.06 -26.18 -30.00
C TRP A 364 7.07 -27.10 -28.78
N LYS A 365 8.14 -27.00 -27.97
CA LYS A 365 8.23 -27.74 -26.71
C LYS A 365 7.37 -27.07 -25.64
N PHE A 366 7.35 -25.73 -25.63
CA PHE A 366 6.47 -24.91 -24.82
C PHE A 366 5.09 -24.78 -25.48
N ARG A 367 4.04 -24.78 -24.67
CA ARG A 367 2.66 -24.56 -25.14
C ARG A 367 2.29 -23.10 -24.91
N PHE A 368 2.32 -22.32 -25.99
CA PHE A 368 1.88 -20.93 -25.94
C PHE A 368 0.36 -20.79 -25.87
N ASP A 369 -0.10 -19.73 -25.24
CA ASP A 369 -1.49 -19.30 -25.27
C ASP A 369 -1.84 -18.71 -26.65
N SER A 370 -2.75 -19.41 -27.33
CA SER A 370 -3.21 -19.06 -28.66
C SER A 370 -4.34 -18.03 -28.69
N ILE A 371 -4.90 -17.67 -27.53
CA ILE A 371 -6.05 -16.77 -27.45
C ILE A 371 -5.57 -15.34 -27.18
N ASP A 372 -4.70 -15.15 -26.19
CA ASP A 372 -4.36 -13.81 -25.71
C ASP A 372 -2.86 -13.49 -25.92
N THR A 373 -1.94 -14.40 -25.59
CA THR A 373 -0.49 -14.14 -25.77
C THR A 373 -0.10 -14.02 -27.24
N LEU A 374 -0.35 -15.04 -28.07
CA LEU A 374 0.07 -15.00 -29.47
C LEU A 374 -0.53 -13.81 -30.24
N PRO A 375 -1.86 -13.58 -30.22
CA PRO A 375 -2.46 -12.54 -31.06
C PRO A 375 -2.19 -11.11 -30.60
N TYR A 376 -2.05 -10.87 -29.29
CA TYR A 376 -1.97 -9.51 -28.75
C TYR A 376 -0.57 -9.11 -28.29
N TRP A 377 0.27 -10.03 -27.84
CA TRP A 377 1.66 -9.72 -27.49
C TRP A 377 2.61 -10.00 -28.65
N TYR A 378 2.59 -11.24 -29.17
CA TYR A 378 3.61 -11.66 -30.13
C TYR A 378 3.37 -11.08 -31.52
N SER A 379 2.11 -10.88 -31.94
CA SER A 379 1.82 -10.20 -33.21
C SER A 379 2.41 -8.79 -33.24
N ARG A 380 2.22 -8.01 -32.16
CA ARG A 380 2.66 -6.60 -32.10
C ARG A 380 4.15 -6.45 -32.35
N ILE A 381 4.98 -7.29 -31.71
CA ILE A 381 6.43 -7.26 -31.95
C ILE A 381 6.80 -7.87 -33.31
N GLY A 382 6.08 -8.89 -33.78
CA GLY A 382 6.30 -9.49 -35.09
C GLY A 382 6.06 -8.50 -36.24
N ASP A 383 5.01 -7.69 -36.15
CA ASP A 383 4.55 -6.75 -37.17
C ASP A 383 5.63 -5.73 -37.56
N ILE A 384 6.40 -5.26 -36.57
CA ILE A 384 7.53 -4.31 -36.75
C ILE A 384 8.58 -4.86 -37.73
N PHE A 385 8.75 -6.19 -37.78
CA PHE A 385 9.70 -6.91 -38.63
C PHE A 385 9.03 -7.64 -39.82
N ASN A 386 7.74 -7.39 -40.07
CA ASN A 386 6.92 -8.11 -41.05
C ASN A 386 6.87 -9.64 -40.79
N LEU A 387 6.92 -10.06 -39.53
CA LEU A 387 6.88 -11.44 -39.06
C LEU A 387 5.53 -11.74 -38.40
N SER A 388 5.14 -13.03 -38.39
CA SER A 388 3.96 -13.47 -37.67
C SER A 388 4.25 -13.72 -36.18
N GLU A 389 3.20 -13.74 -35.37
CA GLU A 389 3.24 -14.15 -33.97
C GLU A 389 3.89 -15.53 -33.77
N TYR A 390 3.77 -16.41 -34.77
CA TYR A 390 4.36 -17.74 -34.73
C TYR A 390 5.88 -17.73 -34.94
N ASP A 391 6.42 -16.74 -35.65
CA ASP A 391 7.87 -16.56 -35.82
C ASP A 391 8.51 -16.13 -34.50
N VAL A 392 7.83 -15.24 -33.76
CA VAL A 392 8.22 -14.83 -32.41
C VAL A 392 8.22 -16.02 -31.47
N ALA A 393 7.18 -16.85 -31.52
CA ALA A 393 7.09 -18.07 -30.73
C ALA A 393 8.16 -19.13 -31.07
N ASP A 394 8.60 -19.23 -32.33
CA ASP A 394 9.71 -20.11 -32.71
C ASP A 394 11.02 -19.75 -31.99
N ILE A 395 11.29 -18.45 -31.82
CA ILE A 395 12.48 -17.98 -31.09
C ILE A 395 12.26 -18.04 -29.57
N ALA A 396 11.07 -17.67 -29.08
CA ALA A 396 10.73 -17.75 -27.67
C ALA A 396 10.85 -19.18 -27.12
N ASP A 397 10.40 -20.19 -27.87
CA ASP A 397 10.52 -21.62 -27.50
C ASP A 397 11.99 -22.05 -27.33
N GLN A 398 12.90 -21.52 -28.16
CA GLN A 398 14.33 -21.81 -28.03
C GLN A 398 14.91 -21.21 -26.75
N PHE A 399 14.54 -19.99 -26.38
CA PHE A 399 14.95 -19.40 -25.10
C PHE A 399 14.41 -20.21 -23.92
N ILE A 400 13.11 -20.51 -23.90
CA ILE A 400 12.48 -21.23 -22.79
C ILE A 400 13.08 -22.64 -22.65
N SER A 401 13.13 -23.39 -23.74
CA SER A 401 13.47 -24.81 -23.69
C SER A 401 14.96 -25.12 -23.71
N GLU A 402 15.78 -24.30 -24.39
CA GLU A 402 17.20 -24.60 -24.60
C GLU A 402 18.11 -23.72 -23.73
N LYS A 403 17.77 -22.44 -23.58
CA LYS A 403 18.57 -21.51 -22.75
C LYS A 403 18.18 -21.58 -21.27
N TRP A 404 16.89 -21.65 -20.96
CA TRP A 404 16.40 -21.75 -19.58
C TRP A 404 16.18 -23.20 -19.14
N GLY A 405 16.03 -24.12 -20.10
CA GLY A 405 15.94 -25.55 -19.83
C GLY A 405 14.55 -26.02 -19.39
N PHE A 406 13.51 -25.19 -19.56
CA PHE A 406 12.15 -25.56 -19.18
C PHE A 406 11.45 -26.35 -20.31
N VAL A 407 11.11 -27.59 -20.03
CA VAL A 407 10.38 -28.51 -20.94
C VAL A 407 9.12 -29.10 -20.29
N GLY A 408 8.73 -28.57 -19.14
CA GLY A 408 7.57 -28.99 -18.36
C GLY A 408 6.25 -28.47 -18.92
N LYS A 409 5.20 -28.58 -18.10
CA LYS A 409 3.90 -27.98 -18.41
C LYS A 409 3.67 -26.88 -17.38
N PRO A 410 3.74 -25.59 -17.76
CA PRO A 410 3.69 -24.47 -16.81
C PRO A 410 2.50 -24.61 -15.86
N ASN A 411 1.33 -24.89 -16.43
CA ASN A 411 0.10 -25.17 -15.69
C ASN A 411 0.26 -26.23 -14.58
N ASP A 412 0.91 -27.36 -14.86
CA ASP A 412 1.04 -28.45 -13.88
C ASP A 412 2.15 -28.20 -12.87
N ASP A 413 3.18 -27.43 -13.27
CA ASP A 413 4.36 -27.09 -12.48
C ASP A 413 4.21 -25.78 -11.68
N ASP A 414 3.10 -25.04 -11.87
CA ASP A 414 2.81 -23.78 -11.19
C ASP A 414 2.29 -24.01 -9.77
N TYR A 415 3.06 -23.52 -8.80
CA TYR A 415 2.73 -23.63 -7.38
C TYR A 415 1.56 -22.73 -6.95
N LEU A 416 1.23 -21.68 -7.72
CA LEU A 416 0.15 -20.73 -7.41
C LEU A 416 -1.21 -21.41 -7.34
N ARG A 417 -1.42 -22.51 -8.06
CA ARG A 417 -2.69 -23.27 -8.04
C ARG A 417 -3.12 -23.71 -6.65
N SER A 418 -2.15 -23.94 -5.76
CA SER A 418 -2.40 -24.36 -4.38
C SER A 418 -2.50 -23.20 -3.39
N GLN A 419 -2.18 -21.98 -3.82
CA GLN A 419 -2.04 -20.79 -2.97
C GLN A 419 -3.13 -19.74 -3.24
N LEU A 420 -3.67 -19.68 -4.46
CA LEU A 420 -4.73 -18.75 -4.82
C LEU A 420 -6.10 -19.27 -4.41
N TYR A 421 -6.97 -18.37 -3.95
CA TYR A 421 -8.39 -18.67 -3.78
C TYR A 421 -9.08 -18.72 -5.14
N ASP A 422 -10.14 -19.53 -5.26
CA ASP A 422 -10.88 -19.67 -6.53
C ASP A 422 -11.37 -18.34 -7.12
N ARG A 423 -11.68 -17.38 -6.24
CA ARG A 423 -12.16 -16.05 -6.64
C ARG A 423 -11.05 -15.15 -7.19
N ASP A 424 -9.77 -15.47 -6.97
CA ASP A 424 -8.62 -14.62 -7.34
C ASP A 424 -8.01 -15.05 -8.69
N TRP A 425 -8.50 -16.13 -9.30
CA TRP A 425 -8.05 -16.62 -10.62
C TRP A 425 -8.21 -15.61 -11.77
N TYR A 426 -9.04 -14.58 -11.63
CA TYR A 426 -9.15 -13.56 -12.66
C TYR A 426 -7.92 -12.63 -12.69
N LEU A 427 -7.16 -12.54 -11.59
CA LEU A 427 -5.97 -11.70 -11.48
C LEU A 427 -4.78 -12.25 -12.30
N THR A 428 -4.83 -13.51 -12.72
CA THR A 428 -3.82 -14.15 -13.57
C THR A 428 -4.12 -14.06 -15.06
N ARG A 429 -5.26 -13.48 -15.45
CA ARG A 429 -5.71 -13.45 -16.85
C ARG A 429 -5.06 -12.31 -17.60
N ASN A 430 -4.55 -12.61 -18.79
CA ASN A 430 -4.00 -11.67 -19.76
C ASN A 430 -4.96 -11.38 -20.91
N ASP A 431 -6.28 -11.43 -20.66
CA ASP A 431 -7.34 -11.27 -21.66
C ASP A 431 -7.05 -10.05 -22.59
N HIS A 432 -7.13 -10.26 -23.90
CA HIS A 432 -6.86 -9.28 -24.95
C HIS A 432 -5.48 -8.60 -24.85
N GLY A 433 -4.48 -9.32 -24.34
CA GLY A 433 -3.11 -8.83 -24.16
C GLY A 433 -2.94 -7.90 -22.96
N SER A 434 -3.88 -7.89 -22.01
CA SER A 434 -3.69 -7.19 -20.74
C SER A 434 -2.50 -7.77 -19.96
N ASN A 435 -1.82 -6.92 -19.20
CA ASN A 435 -0.72 -7.35 -18.34
C ASN A 435 -1.29 -7.76 -16.97
N PRO A 436 -1.34 -9.06 -16.61
CA PRO A 436 -2.06 -9.52 -15.42
C PRO A 436 -1.44 -9.00 -14.12
N GLU A 437 -2.23 -8.86 -13.05
CA GLU A 437 -1.73 -8.47 -11.73
C GLU A 437 -0.84 -9.56 -11.11
N ILE A 438 -1.25 -10.83 -11.24
CA ILE A 438 -0.51 -11.99 -10.79
C ILE A 438 0.07 -12.71 -12.01
N GLU A 439 1.40 -12.77 -12.08
CA GLU A 439 2.10 -13.47 -13.14
C GLU A 439 2.14 -14.97 -12.84
N ASP A 440 1.36 -15.77 -13.58
CA ASP A 440 1.45 -17.21 -13.48
C ASP A 440 2.69 -17.77 -14.23
N LEU A 441 3.00 -19.05 -14.05
CA LEU A 441 4.22 -19.63 -14.61
C LEU A 441 4.23 -19.61 -16.15
N SER A 442 3.06 -19.72 -16.79
CA SER A 442 2.93 -19.63 -18.24
C SER A 442 3.29 -18.21 -18.71
N THR A 443 2.62 -17.23 -18.13
CA THR A 443 2.79 -15.80 -18.40
C THR A 443 4.25 -15.38 -18.19
N TYR A 444 4.88 -15.81 -17.08
CA TYR A 444 6.29 -15.56 -16.81
C TYR A 444 7.19 -15.96 -17.99
N PHE A 445 7.06 -17.18 -18.48
CA PHE A 445 7.89 -17.66 -19.58
C PHE A 445 7.57 -16.96 -20.90
N GLU A 446 6.29 -16.80 -21.25
CA GLU A 446 5.88 -16.16 -22.49
C GLU A 446 6.31 -14.69 -22.56
N TYR A 447 6.10 -13.95 -21.47
CA TYR A 447 6.39 -12.54 -21.36
C TYR A 447 7.89 -12.27 -21.48
N HIS A 448 8.72 -12.96 -20.69
CA HIS A 448 10.16 -12.74 -20.75
C HIS A 448 10.82 -13.28 -22.03
N ALA A 449 10.29 -14.36 -22.61
CA ALA A 449 10.85 -14.92 -23.84
C ALA A 449 10.58 -14.03 -25.04
N MET A 450 9.44 -13.32 -25.05
CA MET A 450 9.12 -12.30 -26.05
C MET A 450 10.21 -11.23 -26.14
N TYR A 451 10.65 -10.67 -25.01
CA TYR A 451 11.70 -9.65 -25.00
C TYR A 451 13.07 -10.18 -25.42
N CYS A 452 13.34 -11.47 -25.21
CA CYS A 452 14.55 -12.11 -25.71
C CYS A 452 14.47 -12.34 -27.23
N ALA A 453 13.31 -12.75 -27.73
CA ALA A 453 13.04 -12.87 -29.17
C ALA A 453 13.13 -11.51 -29.88
N ALA A 454 12.63 -10.44 -29.24
CA ALA A 454 12.74 -9.07 -29.76
C ALA A 454 14.20 -8.66 -29.99
N ASN A 455 15.13 -8.97 -29.07
CA ASN A 455 16.56 -8.70 -29.28
C ASN A 455 17.12 -9.50 -30.47
N PHE A 456 16.72 -10.77 -30.59
CA PHE A 456 17.13 -11.59 -31.72
C PHE A 456 16.69 -10.98 -33.05
N PHE A 457 15.43 -10.54 -33.18
CA PHE A 457 14.95 -9.90 -34.41
C PHE A 457 15.61 -8.55 -34.65
N LEU A 458 15.84 -7.75 -33.60
CA LEU A 458 16.54 -6.47 -33.73
C LEU A 458 17.93 -6.61 -34.38
N GLU A 459 18.60 -7.74 -34.14
CA GLU A 459 19.93 -8.05 -34.69
C GLU A 459 19.88 -8.67 -36.10
N HIS A 460 18.80 -9.36 -36.46
CA HIS A 460 18.74 -10.25 -37.63
C HIS A 460 17.71 -9.83 -38.70
N GLU A 461 16.72 -9.01 -38.36
CA GLU A 461 15.62 -8.62 -39.23
C GLU A 461 15.51 -7.10 -39.38
N PRO A 462 15.33 -6.59 -40.62
CA PRO A 462 15.11 -5.18 -40.84
C PRO A 462 13.68 -4.78 -40.44
N PHE A 463 13.52 -3.53 -40.01
CA PHE A 463 12.21 -2.95 -39.78
C PHE A 463 11.43 -2.78 -41.09
N LEU A 464 10.11 -2.97 -41.01
CA LEU A 464 9.20 -2.70 -42.11
C LEU A 464 8.98 -1.19 -42.25
N LYS A 465 9.12 -0.67 -43.46
CA LYS A 465 8.74 0.70 -43.79
C LYS A 465 7.23 0.73 -44.01
N THR A 466 6.53 1.40 -43.11
CA THR A 466 5.08 1.59 -43.20
C THR A 466 4.78 2.88 -43.98
N ASP A 467 3.71 2.87 -44.78
CA ASP A 467 3.23 4.06 -45.51
C ASP A 467 2.71 5.15 -44.55
N TYR A 468 2.39 4.75 -43.32
CA TYR A 468 2.05 5.63 -42.21
C TYR A 468 3.26 5.72 -41.28
N SER A 469 3.78 6.91 -41.06
CA SER A 469 4.79 7.18 -40.04
C SER A 469 4.16 7.20 -38.64
N ASP A 470 3.38 6.17 -38.32
CA ASP A 470 2.72 6.09 -37.04
C ASP A 470 3.74 5.61 -35.99
N TYR A 471 3.90 6.43 -34.94
CA TYR A 471 4.78 6.12 -33.83
C TYR A 471 4.32 4.83 -33.11
N TRP A 472 3.03 4.53 -33.12
CA TRP A 472 2.44 3.35 -32.48
C TRP A 472 2.92 2.02 -33.04
N ASP A 473 3.21 1.97 -34.34
CA ASP A 473 3.71 0.77 -35.03
C ASP A 473 5.24 0.73 -35.12
N SER A 474 5.92 1.64 -34.44
CA SER A 474 7.38 1.72 -34.42
C SER A 474 8.01 0.87 -33.30
N TRP A 475 9.29 0.53 -33.46
CA TRP A 475 10.09 -0.12 -32.42
C TRP A 475 10.10 0.70 -31.12
N GLU A 476 10.29 2.02 -31.22
CA GLU A 476 10.27 2.92 -30.08
C GLU A 476 8.90 2.95 -29.40
N GLY A 477 7.81 3.04 -30.18
CA GLY A 477 6.44 3.03 -29.66
C GLY A 477 6.11 1.73 -28.95
N TRP A 478 6.47 0.58 -29.52
CA TRP A 478 6.31 -0.71 -28.86
C TRP A 478 7.12 -0.78 -27.57
N LEU A 479 8.42 -0.51 -27.58
CA LEU A 479 9.25 -0.61 -26.37
C LEU A 479 8.78 0.33 -25.26
N ASN A 480 8.32 1.53 -25.60
CA ASN A 480 7.77 2.48 -24.63
C ASN A 480 6.42 2.01 -24.08
N SER A 481 5.60 1.32 -24.88
CA SER A 481 4.35 0.71 -24.41
C SER A 481 4.54 -0.41 -23.38
N GLU A 482 5.72 -1.04 -23.40
CA GLU A 482 6.10 -2.12 -22.49
C GLU A 482 6.79 -1.60 -21.20
N ALA A 483 7.12 -0.31 -21.13
CA ALA A 483 7.82 0.33 -20.02
C ALA A 483 6.86 0.87 -18.94
N ASN A 484 7.33 1.77 -18.06
CA ASN A 484 6.46 2.51 -17.14
C ASN A 484 5.68 3.60 -17.89
N ALA A 485 4.54 4.01 -17.35
CA ALA A 485 3.65 5.01 -17.93
C ALA A 485 4.36 6.35 -18.25
N PHE A 486 5.28 6.77 -17.39
CA PHE A 486 6.11 7.95 -17.60
C PHE A 486 7.60 7.64 -17.44
N ASP A 487 8.42 8.36 -18.19
CA ASP A 487 9.87 8.14 -18.17
C ASP A 487 10.55 8.61 -16.90
N ASN A 488 10.01 9.66 -16.26
CA ASN A 488 10.70 10.42 -15.22
C ASN A 488 10.16 10.18 -13.80
N PHE A 489 9.03 9.50 -13.65
CA PHE A 489 8.38 9.22 -12.37
C PHE A 489 7.38 8.07 -12.53
N TRP A 490 6.95 7.47 -11.43
CA TRP A 490 5.91 6.44 -11.43
C TRP A 490 4.53 7.06 -11.24
N LEU A 491 3.47 6.37 -11.68
CA LEU A 491 2.08 6.79 -11.44
C LEU A 491 1.78 7.05 -9.95
N SER A 492 2.43 6.33 -9.03
CA SER A 492 2.29 6.57 -7.59
C SER A 492 2.92 7.88 -7.10
N ASP A 493 3.86 8.47 -7.86
CA ASP A 493 4.51 9.73 -7.50
C ASP A 493 3.62 10.96 -7.77
N ILE A 494 2.65 10.85 -8.69
CA ILE A 494 1.68 11.92 -8.98
C ILE A 494 0.45 11.85 -8.09
N ARG A 495 0.29 10.79 -7.28
CA ARG A 495 -0.79 10.68 -6.31
C ARG A 495 -0.51 11.61 -5.12
N THR A 496 -1.51 12.40 -4.78
CA THR A 496 -1.52 13.30 -3.62
C THR A 496 -2.39 12.72 -2.50
N ALA A 497 -2.24 13.25 -1.29
CA ALA A 497 -3.18 12.97 -0.21
C ALA A 497 -4.58 13.52 -0.54
N ILE A 498 -5.63 12.93 0.04
CA ILE A 498 -6.98 13.51 -0.01
C ILE A 498 -6.92 14.93 0.60
N PRO A 499 -7.47 15.95 -0.07
CA PRO A 499 -7.51 17.29 0.48
C PRO A 499 -8.25 17.33 1.81
N LEU A 500 -7.81 18.20 2.73
CA LEU A 500 -8.40 18.37 4.07
C LEU A 500 -9.73 19.15 4.03
N LYS A 501 -10.63 18.81 3.11
CA LYS A 501 -12.00 19.32 3.06
C LYS A 501 -12.92 18.32 3.76
N LEU A 502 -13.66 18.76 4.79
CA LEU A 502 -14.47 17.87 5.64
C LEU A 502 -15.40 16.95 4.83
N ASP A 503 -16.03 17.48 3.78
CA ASP A 503 -16.95 16.74 2.89
C ASP A 503 -16.28 15.61 2.09
N TYR A 504 -14.95 15.51 2.08
CA TYR A 504 -14.23 14.41 1.43
C TYR A 504 -13.95 13.24 2.38
N TRP A 505 -14.11 13.47 3.69
CA TRP A 505 -13.80 12.50 4.73
C TRP A 505 -15.04 12.06 5.51
N LYS A 506 -16.11 12.84 5.47
CA LYS A 506 -17.32 12.58 6.26
C LYS A 506 -18.57 12.81 5.43
N ASN A 507 -19.52 11.90 5.62
CA ASN A 507 -20.85 12.08 5.09
C ASN A 507 -21.57 13.19 5.87
N ASN A 508 -21.83 14.30 5.18
CA ASN A 508 -22.57 15.44 5.72
C ASN A 508 -24.02 15.51 5.16
N VAL A 509 -24.47 14.45 4.48
CA VAL A 509 -25.82 14.35 3.90
C VAL A 509 -26.75 13.64 4.90
N GLU A 510 -27.83 14.31 5.30
CA GLU A 510 -28.85 13.76 6.22
C GLU A 510 -29.67 12.64 5.58
N SER A 511 -30.06 12.81 4.31
CA SER A 511 -30.84 11.83 3.55
C SER A 511 -30.54 11.92 2.05
N PHE A 512 -30.37 10.76 1.41
CA PHE A 512 -30.24 10.64 -0.04
C PHE A 512 -31.63 10.43 -0.66
N ASP A 513 -32.30 11.52 -1.01
CA ASP A 513 -33.61 11.53 -1.66
C ASP A 513 -33.59 12.29 -3.00
N LEU A 514 -34.75 12.39 -3.66
CA LEU A 514 -34.87 13.17 -4.90
C LEU A 514 -34.54 14.65 -4.69
N LEU A 515 -34.74 15.21 -3.49
CA LEU A 515 -34.37 16.59 -3.20
C LEU A 515 -32.85 16.76 -3.17
N TRP A 516 -32.12 15.85 -2.51
CA TRP A 516 -30.65 15.83 -2.57
C TRP A 516 -30.15 15.74 -4.02
N ARG A 517 -30.76 14.88 -4.83
CA ARG A 517 -30.37 14.71 -6.23
C ARG A 517 -30.66 15.96 -7.08
N ASP A 518 -31.88 16.47 -7.00
CA ASP A 518 -32.42 17.45 -7.95
C ASP A 518 -32.29 18.91 -7.48
N SER A 519 -31.93 19.17 -6.22
CA SER A 519 -31.85 20.53 -5.65
C SER A 519 -30.44 20.83 -5.15
N ILE A 520 -29.60 21.39 -6.01
CA ILE A 520 -28.23 21.79 -5.67
C ILE A 520 -28.20 23.31 -5.42
N PRO A 521 -27.85 23.77 -4.20
CA PRO A 521 -27.75 25.20 -3.89
C PRO A 521 -26.68 25.90 -4.75
N GLU A 522 -26.93 27.15 -5.11
CA GLU A 522 -26.02 27.96 -5.92
C GLU A 522 -24.65 28.16 -5.22
N GLU A 523 -24.66 28.28 -3.89
CA GLU A 523 -23.47 28.39 -3.05
C GLU A 523 -22.59 27.13 -3.11
N TYR A 524 -23.19 25.95 -3.34
CA TYR A 524 -22.45 24.70 -3.43
C TYR A 524 -21.52 24.68 -4.64
N PHE A 525 -21.99 25.19 -5.79
CA PHE A 525 -21.13 25.38 -6.96
C PHE A 525 -20.02 26.39 -6.68
N ASP A 526 -20.37 27.50 -6.02
CA ASP A 526 -19.46 28.60 -5.74
C ASP A 526 -18.29 28.13 -4.86
N GLU A 527 -18.59 27.41 -3.78
CA GLU A 527 -17.59 26.82 -2.89
C GLU A 527 -16.71 25.79 -3.59
N ASN A 528 -17.28 24.98 -4.49
CA ASN A 528 -16.52 23.96 -5.22
C ASN A 528 -15.63 24.55 -6.32
N VAL A 529 -15.98 25.68 -6.95
CA VAL A 529 -15.07 26.37 -7.88
C VAL A 529 -13.98 27.14 -7.13
N GLY A 530 -14.22 27.54 -5.88
CA GLY A 530 -13.25 28.27 -5.05
C GLY A 530 -13.71 29.67 -4.65
N PHE A 531 -14.95 30.07 -4.95
CA PHE A 531 -15.56 31.33 -4.53
C PHE A 531 -16.07 31.27 -3.07
N SER A 532 -15.18 30.96 -2.14
CA SER A 532 -15.46 30.88 -0.70
C SER A 532 -14.88 32.05 0.09
N LYS A 533 -15.63 32.52 1.09
CA LYS A 533 -15.17 33.54 2.03
C LYS A 533 -13.97 33.06 2.86
N GLU A 534 -13.88 31.77 3.14
CA GLU A 534 -12.83 31.18 3.98
C GLU A 534 -11.47 31.21 3.26
N ASN A 535 -11.46 30.86 1.97
CA ASN A 535 -10.25 30.82 1.14
C ASN A 535 -9.95 32.13 0.42
N LYS A 536 -10.72 33.19 0.69
CA LYS A 536 -10.60 34.52 0.06
C LYS A 536 -10.48 34.48 -1.48
N ASN A 537 -11.08 33.47 -2.11
CA ASN A 537 -10.98 33.22 -3.55
C ASN A 537 -9.51 33.13 -4.04
N GLU A 538 -8.58 32.62 -3.24
CA GLU A 538 -7.16 32.58 -3.59
C GLU A 538 -6.88 31.68 -4.80
N PHE A 539 -7.44 30.47 -4.80
CA PHE A 539 -7.31 29.49 -5.87
C PHE A 539 -8.68 29.13 -6.44
N LEU A 540 -8.73 28.94 -7.76
CA LEU A 540 -9.91 28.45 -8.47
C LEU A 540 -9.63 27.06 -9.06
N ASN A 541 -10.60 26.16 -8.95
CA ASN A 541 -10.62 24.89 -9.65
C ASN A 541 -11.00 25.15 -11.12
N VAL A 542 -10.02 24.98 -12.02
CA VAL A 542 -10.16 25.38 -13.43
C VAL A 542 -10.33 24.21 -14.38
N TYR A 543 -9.91 23.01 -13.99
CA TYR A 543 -10.08 21.79 -14.78
C TYR A 543 -10.03 20.54 -13.90
N GLY A 544 -10.76 19.49 -14.25
CA GLY A 544 -10.70 18.18 -13.60
C GLY A 544 -12.02 17.75 -12.98
N ALA A 545 -12.00 16.70 -12.16
CA ALA A 545 -13.20 16.14 -11.55
C ALA A 545 -12.95 15.61 -10.13
N ILE A 546 -14.04 15.56 -9.35
CA ILE A 546 -14.12 14.92 -8.04
C ILE A 546 -15.29 13.95 -8.07
N LYS A 547 -15.10 12.75 -7.55
CA LYS A 547 -16.14 11.76 -7.33
C LYS A 547 -16.25 11.48 -5.84
N LYS A 548 -17.47 11.43 -5.34
CA LYS A 548 -17.79 11.05 -3.97
C LYS A 548 -18.82 9.95 -3.98
N TYR A 549 -18.64 9.02 -3.06
CA TYR A 549 -19.63 7.99 -2.78
C TYR A 549 -19.97 7.96 -1.29
N THR A 550 -21.24 7.70 -1.02
CA THR A 550 -21.71 7.31 0.31
C THR A 550 -22.66 6.13 0.11
N GLY A 551 -22.20 4.93 0.45
CA GLY A 551 -22.84 3.70 -0.01
C GLY A 551 -22.86 3.63 -1.55
N GLU A 552 -24.02 3.33 -2.12
CA GLU A 552 -24.21 3.30 -3.59
C GLU A 552 -24.57 4.67 -4.20
N ASN A 553 -24.81 5.70 -3.37
CA ASN A 553 -25.10 7.05 -3.87
C ASN A 553 -23.82 7.74 -4.32
N GLN A 554 -23.88 8.42 -5.46
CA GLN A 554 -22.72 9.02 -6.12
C GLN A 554 -22.94 10.52 -6.36
N GLU A 555 -21.91 11.32 -6.12
CA GLU A 555 -21.81 12.69 -6.60
C GLU A 555 -20.54 12.86 -7.45
N THR A 556 -20.67 13.46 -8.62
CA THR A 556 -19.54 13.84 -9.48
C THR A 556 -19.56 15.34 -9.70
N ILE A 557 -18.44 16.01 -9.43
CA ILE A 557 -18.26 17.44 -9.66
C ILE A 557 -17.17 17.59 -10.72
N THR A 558 -17.47 18.26 -11.82
CA THR A 558 -16.55 18.45 -12.94
C THR A 558 -16.31 19.93 -13.19
N PHE A 559 -15.05 20.31 -13.37
CA PHE A 559 -14.60 21.64 -13.72
C PHE A 559 -13.98 21.62 -15.10
N THR A 560 -14.38 22.55 -15.96
CA THR A 560 -13.68 22.80 -17.24
C THR A 560 -13.59 24.30 -17.47
N SER A 561 -12.55 24.76 -18.17
CA SER A 561 -12.38 26.18 -18.46
C SER A 561 -11.71 26.42 -19.80
N CYS A 562 -12.04 27.53 -20.44
CA CYS A 562 -11.39 27.99 -21.67
C CYS A 562 -11.42 29.51 -21.79
N LEU A 563 -10.57 30.04 -22.68
CA LEU A 563 -10.50 31.46 -23.00
C LEU A 563 -11.58 31.86 -23.99
N VAL A 564 -12.19 33.02 -23.74
CA VAL A 564 -13.26 33.57 -24.57
C VAL A 564 -13.04 35.05 -24.88
N SER A 565 -13.64 35.54 -25.97
CA SER A 565 -13.51 36.94 -26.40
C SER A 565 -14.12 37.92 -25.38
N ASN A 566 -13.48 39.08 -25.18
CA ASN A 566 -14.02 40.09 -24.26
C ASN A 566 -15.37 40.65 -24.71
N ARG A 567 -15.54 40.87 -26.02
CA ARG A 567 -16.72 41.50 -26.62
C ARG A 567 -17.95 40.57 -26.64
N GLY A 568 -17.77 39.30 -26.98
CA GLY A 568 -18.85 38.32 -27.15
C GLY A 568 -19.19 37.50 -25.90
N SER A 569 -18.31 37.49 -24.89
CA SER A 569 -18.42 36.55 -23.75
C SER A 569 -19.70 36.63 -22.91
N GLU A 570 -20.33 37.81 -22.75
CA GLU A 570 -21.61 37.88 -22.02
C GLU A 570 -22.80 37.39 -22.85
N ALA A 571 -22.75 37.52 -24.17
CA ALA A 571 -23.72 36.89 -25.05
C ALA A 571 -23.52 35.38 -25.05
N LEU A 572 -22.26 34.94 -25.05
CA LEU A 572 -21.90 33.54 -24.97
C LEU A 572 -22.34 32.88 -23.66
N LEU A 573 -22.08 33.53 -22.51
CA LEU A 573 -22.54 33.07 -21.21
C LEU A 573 -24.06 32.80 -21.21
N ARG A 574 -24.84 33.69 -21.83
CA ARG A 574 -26.28 33.52 -22.02
C ARG A 574 -26.61 32.35 -22.93
N ALA A 575 -25.93 32.23 -24.07
CA ALA A 575 -26.16 31.14 -25.01
C ALA A 575 -25.92 29.77 -24.35
N LEU A 576 -24.75 29.57 -23.73
CA LEU A 576 -24.36 28.31 -23.09
C LEU A 576 -25.27 27.94 -21.91
N HIS A 577 -25.78 28.94 -21.18
CA HIS A 577 -26.69 28.69 -20.06
C HIS A 577 -28.10 28.31 -20.51
N THR A 578 -28.52 28.74 -21.70
CA THR A 578 -29.84 28.40 -22.27
C THR A 578 -29.83 27.11 -23.08
N THR A 579 -28.67 26.47 -23.23
CA THR A 579 -28.55 25.16 -23.88
C THR A 579 -29.33 24.11 -23.10
N LYS A 580 -29.96 23.16 -23.81
CA LYS A 580 -30.78 22.12 -23.19
C LYS A 580 -29.92 21.08 -22.47
N ASP A 581 -28.80 20.71 -23.07
CA ASP A 581 -27.84 19.79 -22.49
C ASP A 581 -26.50 20.48 -22.27
N SER A 582 -25.90 20.28 -21.10
CA SER A 582 -24.56 20.77 -20.84
C SER A 582 -23.47 20.03 -21.62
N TYR A 583 -23.77 18.84 -22.14
CA TYR A 583 -22.91 18.10 -23.05
C TYR A 583 -23.07 18.51 -24.53
N ASP A 584 -24.03 19.38 -24.87
CA ASP A 584 -24.18 19.92 -26.24
C ASP A 584 -23.02 20.87 -26.62
N TYR A 585 -22.17 21.25 -25.65
CA TYR A 585 -20.99 22.07 -25.90
C TYR A 585 -19.78 21.60 -25.09
N TYR A 586 -18.60 21.85 -25.63
CA TYR A 586 -17.32 21.47 -25.06
C TYR A 586 -16.47 22.72 -24.79
N LEU A 587 -15.73 22.71 -23.66
CA LEU A 587 -14.74 23.74 -23.36
C LEU A 587 -13.36 23.11 -23.60
N PRO A 588 -12.63 23.51 -24.66
CA PRO A 588 -11.44 22.79 -25.09
C PRO A 588 -10.24 22.96 -24.18
N LEU A 589 -9.42 21.92 -24.10
CA LEU A 589 -8.00 22.00 -23.74
C LEU A 589 -7.18 22.45 -24.96
N GLU A 590 -5.97 22.95 -24.73
CA GLU A 590 -5.05 23.28 -25.81
C GLU A 590 -4.41 22.00 -26.34
N LYS A 591 -4.45 21.80 -27.67
CA LYS A 591 -3.97 20.57 -28.34
C LYS A 591 -4.64 19.31 -27.79
N ASP A 592 -5.96 19.36 -27.70
CA ASP A 592 -6.77 18.23 -27.28
C ASP A 592 -6.69 17.10 -28.31
N SER A 593 -5.96 16.04 -27.95
CA SER A 593 -5.73 14.88 -28.83
C SER A 593 -7.02 14.18 -29.26
N ASP A 594 -8.08 14.30 -28.46
CA ASP A 594 -9.35 13.63 -28.73
C ASP A 594 -10.26 14.47 -29.63
N ASN A 595 -9.99 15.77 -29.79
CA ASN A 595 -10.90 16.68 -30.48
C ASN A 595 -10.23 17.97 -31.00
N ASP A 596 -9.25 17.80 -31.91
CA ASP A 596 -8.44 18.88 -32.52
C ASP A 596 -9.26 20.03 -33.16
N ASP A 597 -10.53 19.79 -33.54
CA ASP A 597 -11.42 20.79 -34.18
C ASP A 597 -12.30 21.57 -33.19
N SER A 598 -12.05 21.47 -31.88
CA SER A 598 -12.91 22.07 -30.84
C SER A 598 -12.65 23.54 -30.54
N GLU A 599 -11.51 24.09 -30.97
CA GLU A 599 -11.20 25.50 -30.78
C GLU A 599 -11.90 26.37 -31.84
N ILE A 600 -12.42 27.52 -31.42
CA ILE A 600 -12.99 28.53 -32.30
C ILE A 600 -12.16 29.80 -32.13
N ASP A 601 -11.59 30.34 -33.21
CA ASP A 601 -10.86 31.61 -33.17
C ASP A 601 -11.39 32.59 -34.21
N GLU A 602 -12.62 33.05 -34.00
CA GLU A 602 -13.23 34.12 -34.79
C GLU A 602 -13.16 35.47 -34.04
N VAL A 603 -13.12 36.58 -34.80
CA VAL A 603 -12.86 37.94 -34.29
C VAL A 603 -13.69 38.32 -33.06
N ASP A 604 -14.98 37.97 -33.07
CA ASP A 604 -15.91 38.31 -31.99
C ASP A 604 -16.28 37.09 -31.11
N PHE A 605 -15.90 35.87 -31.49
CA PHE A 605 -16.20 34.62 -30.79
C PHE A 605 -14.96 33.72 -30.74
N THR A 606 -14.31 33.69 -29.58
CA THR A 606 -13.17 32.80 -29.32
C THR A 606 -13.57 31.75 -28.30
N PHE A 607 -13.14 30.51 -28.53
CA PHE A 607 -13.06 29.39 -27.59
C PHE A 607 -11.68 28.78 -27.76
N LYS A 608 -10.77 29.05 -26.83
CA LYS A 608 -9.40 28.55 -26.93
C LYS A 608 -8.97 27.88 -25.64
N GLY A 609 -8.36 26.71 -25.75
CA GLY A 609 -7.72 26.06 -24.62
C GLY A 609 -6.57 26.90 -24.08
N TRP A 610 -6.34 26.79 -22.78
CA TRP A 610 -5.22 27.47 -22.10
C TRP A 610 -4.48 26.55 -21.12
N LEU A 611 -4.97 25.32 -21.00
CA LEU A 611 -4.40 24.23 -20.21
C LEU A 611 -4.17 23.06 -21.17
N ARG A 612 -3.19 22.23 -20.85
CA ARG A 612 -2.89 21.00 -21.58
C ARG A 612 -2.90 19.84 -20.62
N GLU A 613 -3.50 18.74 -21.04
CA GLU A 613 -3.39 17.46 -20.33
C GLU A 613 -2.17 16.70 -20.85
N SER A 614 -1.39 16.13 -19.93
CA SER A 614 -0.41 15.12 -20.25
C SER A 614 -0.85 13.82 -19.61
N ARG A 615 -1.27 12.88 -20.45
CA ARG A 615 -1.72 11.56 -20.04
C ARG A 615 -0.75 10.52 -20.54
N SER A 616 -0.51 9.49 -19.74
CA SER A 616 0.18 8.31 -20.24
C SER A 616 -0.70 7.66 -21.31
N GLU A 617 -0.12 7.47 -22.48
CA GLU A 617 -0.80 6.79 -23.59
C GLU A 617 -0.78 5.26 -23.41
N TYR A 618 -0.01 4.77 -22.43
CA TYR A 618 0.15 3.36 -22.08
C TYR A 618 -0.33 3.06 -20.66
N ASP A 619 -0.70 1.82 -20.38
CA ASP A 619 -0.97 1.41 -19.00
C ASP A 619 0.31 1.42 -18.17
N GLY A 620 1.40 0.92 -18.72
CA GLY A 620 2.70 0.84 -18.05
C GLY A 620 2.75 -0.20 -16.91
N LEU A 621 3.97 -0.64 -16.58
CA LEU A 621 4.19 -1.62 -15.50
C LEU A 621 3.73 -1.12 -14.12
N ASP A 622 3.74 0.19 -13.91
CA ASP A 622 3.38 0.90 -12.69
C ASP A 622 1.86 1.02 -12.45
N THR A 623 1.02 0.56 -13.38
CA THR A 623 -0.42 0.37 -13.12
C THR A 623 -0.66 -0.64 -12.00
N ASN A 624 0.21 -1.64 -11.84
CA ASN A 624 0.10 -2.65 -10.77
C ASN A 624 0.71 -2.20 -9.44
N ASP A 625 1.16 -0.93 -9.32
CA ASP A 625 1.65 -0.39 -8.06
C ASP A 625 0.48 -0.09 -7.11
N SER A 626 0.44 -0.80 -5.98
CA SER A 626 -0.55 -0.56 -4.92
C SER A 626 -0.60 0.89 -4.40
N LEU A 627 0.48 1.66 -4.54
CA LEU A 627 0.51 3.07 -4.13
C LEU A 627 -0.13 4.01 -5.15
N PHE A 628 -0.27 3.60 -6.42
CA PHE A 628 -0.99 4.37 -7.44
C PHE A 628 -2.50 4.37 -7.19
N SER A 629 -3.05 3.24 -6.72
CA SER A 629 -4.45 3.08 -6.29
C SER A 629 -5.47 3.54 -7.34
N ASP A 630 -5.21 3.29 -8.62
CA ASP A 630 -6.10 3.63 -9.74
C ASP A 630 -6.52 5.12 -9.77
N SER A 631 -5.61 6.01 -9.39
CA SER A 631 -5.78 7.46 -9.54
C SER A 631 -5.63 7.87 -11.02
N SER A 632 -5.68 9.16 -11.35
CA SER A 632 -5.53 9.60 -12.74
C SER A 632 -4.14 9.28 -13.29
N LYS A 633 -4.06 8.72 -14.51
CA LYS A 633 -2.81 8.38 -15.23
C LYS A 633 -2.20 9.57 -15.98
N GLY A 634 -2.37 10.78 -15.46
CA GLY A 634 -2.00 12.00 -16.14
C GLY A 634 -2.06 13.21 -15.23
N TYR A 635 -1.59 14.35 -15.71
CA TYR A 635 -1.52 15.61 -14.99
C TYR A 635 -1.84 16.78 -15.92
N PHE A 636 -2.21 17.92 -15.34
CA PHE A 636 -2.53 19.13 -16.09
C PHE A 636 -1.44 20.19 -15.95
N VAL A 637 -1.12 20.85 -17.05
CA VAL A 637 -0.18 21.97 -17.10
C VAL A 637 -0.79 23.16 -17.83
N PHE A 638 -0.17 24.32 -17.72
CA PHE A 638 -0.53 25.46 -18.55
C PHE A 638 -0.13 25.20 -20.01
N GLY A 639 -1.01 25.63 -20.93
CA GLY A 639 -0.78 25.56 -22.37
C GLY A 639 0.31 26.52 -22.84
N ASP A 640 0.76 26.32 -24.08
CA ASP A 640 1.74 27.12 -24.80
C ASP A 640 1.35 28.61 -24.81
N ILE A 641 0.05 28.93 -24.90
CA ILE A 641 -0.43 30.32 -24.82
C ILE A 641 -0.03 31.01 -23.51
N VAL A 642 -0.15 30.33 -22.36
CA VAL A 642 0.26 30.89 -21.06
C VAL A 642 1.78 30.93 -20.98
N ASN A 643 2.45 29.88 -21.45
CA ASN A 643 3.91 29.77 -21.42
C ASN A 643 4.61 30.82 -22.31
N SER A 644 3.89 31.39 -23.28
CA SER A 644 4.38 32.51 -24.09
C SER A 644 4.55 33.82 -23.31
N TYR A 645 3.82 33.99 -22.21
CA TYR A 645 3.90 35.15 -21.33
C TYR A 645 4.67 34.87 -20.03
N PHE A 646 4.53 33.66 -19.50
CA PHE A 646 5.05 33.27 -18.20
C PHE A 646 5.93 32.03 -18.32
N ASN A 647 7.16 32.11 -17.84
CA ASN A 647 8.04 30.95 -17.79
C ASN A 647 7.70 30.07 -16.58
N ILE A 648 6.66 29.25 -16.69
CA ILE A 648 6.20 28.38 -15.60
C ILE A 648 7.15 27.20 -15.44
N LYS A 649 7.62 27.00 -14.22
CA LYS A 649 8.40 25.83 -13.83
C LYS A 649 7.56 24.90 -12.97
N TYR A 650 7.67 23.60 -13.20
CA TYR A 650 7.00 22.58 -12.40
C TYR A 650 7.99 21.86 -11.50
N ASP A 651 7.49 21.29 -10.41
CA ASP A 651 8.23 20.27 -9.65
C ASP A 651 8.37 18.97 -10.47
N ASN A 652 9.18 18.02 -9.98
CA ASN A 652 9.53 16.81 -10.72
C ASN A 652 8.33 15.89 -11.03
N THR A 653 7.22 16.05 -10.31
CA THR A 653 5.98 15.27 -10.44
C THR A 653 4.82 16.10 -10.99
N TYR A 654 5.07 17.35 -11.41
CA TYR A 654 4.05 18.26 -11.97
C TYR A 654 2.86 18.51 -11.03
N THR A 655 3.01 18.30 -9.73
CA THR A 655 1.97 18.58 -8.72
C THR A 655 1.89 20.08 -8.42
N LYS A 656 2.96 20.85 -8.66
CA LYS A 656 3.01 22.29 -8.39
C LYS A 656 3.67 23.06 -9.51
N GLY A 657 3.09 24.20 -9.87
CA GLY A 657 3.63 25.14 -10.85
C GLY A 657 4.04 26.46 -10.21
N TYR A 658 5.17 27.01 -10.66
CA TYR A 658 5.81 28.20 -10.10
C TYR A 658 6.10 29.24 -11.18
N PHE A 659 5.81 30.50 -10.85
CA PHE A 659 6.21 31.68 -11.61
C PHE A 659 7.04 32.59 -10.70
N GLU A 660 8.29 32.90 -11.09
CA GLU A 660 9.21 33.71 -10.27
C GLU A 660 9.28 33.23 -8.80
N ASP A 661 9.44 31.91 -8.61
CA ASP A 661 9.47 31.21 -7.31
C ASP A 661 8.17 31.29 -6.47
N ASN A 662 7.12 31.91 -7.00
CA ASN A 662 5.80 31.92 -6.38
C ASN A 662 4.97 30.76 -6.93
N GLU A 663 4.38 29.95 -6.05
CA GLU A 663 3.42 28.92 -6.45
C GLU A 663 2.21 29.59 -7.11
N VAL A 664 1.85 29.16 -8.32
CA VAL A 664 0.72 29.70 -9.11
C VAL A 664 -0.32 28.64 -9.44
N SER A 665 0.03 27.36 -9.36
CA SER A 665 -0.89 26.26 -9.61
C SER A 665 -0.60 25.03 -8.76
N ILE A 666 -1.65 24.26 -8.48
CA ILE A 666 -1.59 23.01 -7.73
C ILE A 666 -2.42 21.96 -8.49
N TYR A 667 -1.85 20.79 -8.69
CA TYR A 667 -2.54 19.61 -9.20
C TYR A 667 -2.74 18.62 -8.04
N GLU A 668 -3.98 18.19 -7.82
CA GLU A 668 -4.34 17.19 -6.80
C GLU A 668 -4.91 15.95 -7.50
N ASN A 669 -4.47 14.77 -7.08
CA ASN A 669 -4.82 13.48 -7.68
C ASN A 669 -4.88 12.38 -6.62
N TRP A 670 -6.06 11.86 -6.31
CA TRP A 670 -6.22 10.79 -5.32
C TRP A 670 -7.37 9.86 -5.69
N ASN A 671 -7.35 8.66 -5.13
CA ASN A 671 -8.45 7.72 -5.21
C ASN A 671 -8.47 6.82 -3.96
N GLU A 672 -9.52 6.93 -3.17
CA GLU A 672 -9.81 6.06 -2.02
C GLU A 672 -11.16 5.36 -2.17
N ILE A 673 -11.63 5.19 -3.41
CA ILE A 673 -12.88 4.51 -3.70
C ILE A 673 -12.63 3.01 -3.65
N THR A 674 -13.40 2.29 -2.83
CA THR A 674 -13.35 0.83 -2.73
C THR A 674 -14.17 0.18 -3.83
N ASP A 675 -13.97 -1.12 -4.08
CA ASP A 675 -14.81 -1.85 -5.03
C ASP A 675 -16.29 -1.79 -4.66
N ASP A 676 -17.16 -1.75 -5.68
CA ASP A 676 -18.62 -1.68 -5.54
C ASP A 676 -19.18 -2.71 -4.55
N ASN A 677 -18.59 -3.92 -4.50
CA ASN A 677 -19.00 -5.00 -3.61
C ASN A 677 -18.86 -4.68 -2.12
N TYR A 678 -17.85 -3.89 -1.74
CA TYR A 678 -17.62 -3.46 -0.37
C TYR A 678 -18.34 -2.14 -0.08
N ARG A 679 -18.41 -1.25 -1.07
CA ARG A 679 -18.97 0.08 -0.95
C ARG A 679 -20.43 0.11 -0.49
N LYS A 680 -21.27 -0.82 -0.93
CA LYS A 680 -22.69 -0.90 -0.54
C LYS A 680 -22.95 -1.01 0.96
N TYR A 681 -21.97 -1.50 1.73
CA TYR A 681 -22.07 -1.63 3.18
C TYR A 681 -21.33 -0.51 3.92
N ASN A 682 -20.68 0.39 3.18
CA ASN A 682 -19.94 1.51 3.72
C ASN A 682 -20.85 2.74 3.86
N THR A 683 -21.03 3.20 5.09
CA THR A 683 -21.77 4.44 5.38
C THR A 683 -20.87 5.68 5.43
N ASP A 684 -19.54 5.49 5.39
CA ASP A 684 -18.57 6.57 5.31
C ASP A 684 -18.45 7.09 3.88
N THR A 685 -17.86 8.28 3.74
CA THR A 685 -17.64 8.91 2.44
C THR A 685 -16.32 8.44 1.84
N GLU A 686 -16.40 7.89 0.64
CA GLU A 686 -15.24 7.55 -0.19
C GLU A 686 -15.08 8.61 -1.29
N THR A 687 -13.85 9.02 -1.59
CA THR A 687 -13.61 10.03 -2.62
C THR A 687 -12.45 9.69 -3.54
N SER A 688 -12.58 10.14 -4.77
CA SER A 688 -11.46 10.28 -5.71
C SER A 688 -11.52 11.64 -6.36
N GLY A 689 -10.39 12.13 -6.85
CA GLY A 689 -10.33 13.43 -7.50
C GLY A 689 -9.05 13.60 -8.28
N CYS A 690 -9.15 14.33 -9.39
CA CYS A 690 -8.04 14.73 -10.24
C CYS A 690 -8.38 16.11 -10.78
N PHE A 691 -7.75 17.17 -10.26
CA PHE A 691 -8.05 18.52 -10.72
C PHE A 691 -6.91 19.52 -10.52
N PHE A 692 -7.01 20.60 -11.30
CA PHE A 692 -6.01 21.66 -11.39
C PHE A 692 -6.56 22.95 -10.80
N LYS A 693 -5.83 23.49 -9.83
CA LYS A 693 -6.07 24.77 -9.15
C LYS A 693 -5.11 25.82 -9.69
N VAL A 694 -5.61 27.03 -9.89
CA VAL A 694 -4.77 28.17 -10.29
C VAL A 694 -5.09 29.38 -9.43
N LYS A 695 -4.05 30.14 -9.03
CA LYS A 695 -4.23 31.37 -8.27
C LYS A 695 -5.04 32.40 -9.06
N SER A 696 -6.05 32.97 -8.43
CA SER A 696 -6.91 33.99 -9.02
C SER A 696 -6.12 35.19 -9.53
N GLU A 697 -5.14 35.68 -8.75
CA GLU A 697 -4.29 36.80 -9.16
C GLU A 697 -3.50 36.51 -10.44
N PHE A 698 -2.98 35.28 -10.56
CA PHE A 698 -2.28 34.83 -11.76
C PHE A 698 -3.21 34.78 -12.98
N ILE A 699 -4.43 34.23 -12.82
CA ILE A 699 -5.47 34.23 -13.87
C ILE A 699 -5.73 35.66 -14.34
N LEU A 700 -5.95 36.61 -13.43
CA LEU A 700 -6.26 38.01 -13.79
C LEU A 700 -5.10 38.69 -14.50
N ASN A 701 -3.86 38.44 -14.08
CA ASN A 701 -2.67 38.96 -14.75
C ASN A 701 -2.60 38.44 -16.19
N PHE A 702 -2.78 37.12 -16.38
CA PHE A 702 -2.80 36.50 -17.70
C PHE A 702 -3.92 37.08 -18.59
N LEU A 703 -5.15 37.16 -18.09
CA LEU A 703 -6.29 37.68 -18.85
C LEU A 703 -6.12 39.15 -19.27
N LYS A 704 -5.41 39.96 -18.48
CA LYS A 704 -5.07 41.35 -18.85
C LYS A 704 -4.08 41.39 -20.01
N LEU A 705 -3.05 40.56 -19.99
CA LEU A 705 -2.04 40.49 -21.05
C LEU A 705 -2.64 39.96 -22.36
N GLU A 706 -3.39 38.87 -22.27
CA GLU A 706 -4.01 38.20 -23.42
C GLU A 706 -5.26 38.93 -23.94
N GLN A 707 -5.79 39.91 -23.19
CA GLN A 707 -7.01 40.67 -23.52
C GLN A 707 -8.23 39.77 -23.80
N LYS A 708 -8.38 38.71 -23.02
CA LYS A 708 -9.50 37.77 -23.08
C LYS A 708 -10.24 37.72 -21.73
N SER A 709 -11.35 37.01 -21.71
CA SER A 709 -12.05 36.59 -20.48
C SER A 709 -11.90 35.08 -20.33
N LEU A 710 -12.06 34.55 -19.12
CA LEU A 710 -12.10 33.11 -18.86
C LEU A 710 -13.54 32.69 -18.58
N ILE A 711 -13.98 31.58 -19.15
CA ILE A 711 -15.21 30.92 -18.71
C ILE A 711 -14.84 29.65 -17.95
N ILE A 712 -15.43 29.46 -16.76
CA ILE A 712 -15.35 28.22 -15.98
C ILE A 712 -16.73 27.61 -15.94
N ARG A 713 -16.82 26.31 -16.24
CA ARG A 713 -18.01 25.49 -16.10
C ARG A 713 -17.84 24.54 -14.93
N CYS A 714 -18.83 24.55 -14.04
CA CYS A 714 -18.96 23.61 -12.94
C CYS A 714 -20.22 22.77 -13.17
N ILE A 715 -20.05 21.46 -13.28
CA ILE A 715 -21.14 20.49 -13.41
C ILE A 715 -21.19 19.68 -12.12
N VAL A 716 -22.39 19.51 -11.58
CA VAL A 716 -22.64 18.59 -10.47
C VAL A 716 -23.68 17.58 -10.94
N ASP A 717 -23.31 16.30 -10.91
CA ASP A 717 -24.18 15.16 -11.21
C ASP A 717 -24.33 14.29 -9.94
N ARG A 718 -25.56 14.03 -9.54
CA ARG A 718 -25.90 13.21 -8.37
C ARG A 718 -26.73 12.01 -8.81
N GLN A 719 -26.37 10.84 -8.32
CA GLN A 719 -27.05 9.58 -8.63
C GLN A 719 -27.42 8.86 -7.33
N LEU A 720 -28.65 8.35 -7.29
CA LEU A 720 -29.16 7.52 -6.19
C LEU A 720 -28.89 6.03 -6.49
N GLU A 721 -28.91 5.20 -5.44
CA GLU A 721 -28.72 3.74 -5.46
C GLU A 721 -29.59 2.98 -6.48
N GLU A 722 -30.78 3.49 -6.85
CA GLU A 722 -31.76 2.79 -7.69
C GLU A 722 -31.31 2.58 -9.17
N ARG A 723 -30.25 1.80 -9.39
CA ARG A 723 -29.84 1.32 -10.71
C ARG A 723 -30.69 0.11 -11.12
N ASN A 724 -31.81 0.37 -11.78
CA ASN A 724 -32.34 -0.61 -12.73
C ASN A 724 -31.59 -0.44 -14.06
N TYR A 725 -30.65 -1.36 -14.33
CA TYR A 725 -29.84 -1.48 -15.57
C TYR A 725 -30.64 -1.51 -16.90
N ARG A 726 -31.97 -1.39 -16.87
CA ARG A 726 -32.86 -1.55 -18.03
C ARG A 726 -33.62 -0.30 -18.45
N GLU A 727 -33.58 0.80 -17.68
CA GLU A 727 -34.27 2.03 -18.06
C GLU A 727 -33.35 3.25 -17.91
N ARG A 728 -32.51 3.49 -18.93
CA ARG A 728 -31.99 4.85 -19.22
C ARG A 728 -33.15 5.70 -19.75
N ASN A 729 -34.10 6.06 -18.88
CA ASN A 729 -35.11 7.05 -19.23
C ASN A 729 -34.51 8.45 -19.10
N SER A 730 -33.83 8.85 -20.17
CA SER A 730 -33.90 10.16 -20.87
C SER A 730 -33.89 11.52 -20.16
N ASP A 731 -33.71 11.65 -18.85
CA ASP A 731 -33.68 12.97 -18.24
C ASP A 731 -32.25 13.37 -17.85
N ASN A 732 -31.77 14.45 -18.44
CA ASN A 732 -30.46 15.03 -18.15
C ASN A 732 -30.45 15.60 -16.72
N THR A 733 -29.92 14.84 -15.77
CA THR A 733 -29.96 15.16 -14.33
C THR A 733 -28.82 16.06 -13.86
N ASN A 734 -27.85 16.37 -14.73
CA ASN A 734 -26.73 17.20 -14.34
C ASN A 734 -27.13 18.68 -14.21
N GLN A 735 -26.59 19.35 -13.20
CA GLN A 735 -26.81 20.77 -12.98
C GLN A 735 -25.53 21.53 -13.24
N VAL A 736 -25.65 22.66 -13.93
CA VAL A 736 -24.49 23.40 -14.42
C VAL A 736 -24.55 24.86 -14.01
N LYS A 737 -23.40 25.36 -13.58
CA LYS A 737 -23.16 26.78 -13.36
C LYS A 737 -21.93 27.25 -14.13
N LEU A 738 -22.08 28.40 -14.78
CA LEU A 738 -21.05 29.03 -15.60
C LEU A 738 -20.60 30.33 -14.93
N TYR A 739 -19.29 30.54 -14.92
CA TYR A 739 -18.63 31.70 -14.35
C TYR A 739 -17.82 32.40 -15.43
N LEU A 740 -18.18 33.64 -15.75
CA LEU A 740 -17.42 34.47 -16.68
C LEU A 740 -16.51 35.42 -15.90
N ILE A 741 -15.21 35.16 -15.91
CA ILE A 741 -14.18 35.95 -15.24
C ILE A 741 -13.61 36.96 -16.23
N LYS A 742 -13.72 38.24 -15.89
CA LYS A 742 -13.15 39.36 -16.63
C LYS A 742 -11.75 39.69 -16.13
N SER A 743 -10.93 40.26 -17.00
CA SER A 743 -9.56 40.69 -16.67
C SER A 743 -9.48 41.76 -15.58
N ASP A 744 -10.57 42.48 -15.31
CA ASP A 744 -10.67 43.44 -14.20
C ASP A 744 -11.02 42.80 -12.86
N GLY A 745 -11.19 41.47 -12.78
CA GLY A 745 -11.58 40.74 -11.57
C GLY A 745 -13.07 40.56 -11.40
N THR A 746 -13.91 41.13 -12.26
CA THR A 746 -15.36 40.96 -12.20
C THR A 746 -15.74 39.55 -12.66
N VAL A 747 -16.50 38.83 -11.86
CA VAL A 747 -17.04 37.52 -12.22
C VAL A 747 -18.55 37.62 -12.36
N LYS A 748 -19.04 37.30 -13.56
CA LYS A 748 -20.46 37.32 -13.88
C LYS A 748 -21.03 35.91 -13.93
N THR A 749 -22.22 35.74 -13.36
CA THR A 749 -23.03 34.52 -13.45
C THR A 749 -24.45 34.88 -13.92
N LEU A 750 -25.22 33.90 -14.40
CA LEU A 750 -26.66 34.12 -14.70
C LEU A 750 -27.59 33.61 -13.59
N ARG A 751 -27.03 32.85 -12.64
CA ARG A 751 -27.72 32.33 -11.47
C ARG A 751 -26.85 32.58 -10.24
N GLY A 752 -27.45 33.13 -9.18
CA GLY A 752 -26.76 33.48 -7.95
C GLY A 752 -26.25 34.93 -7.94
N ARG A 753 -25.10 35.15 -7.29
CA ARG A 753 -24.47 36.46 -7.11
C ARG A 753 -23.25 36.63 -8.00
N ASP A 754 -22.92 37.88 -8.31
CA ASP A 754 -21.64 38.23 -8.94
C ASP A 754 -20.51 38.29 -7.90
N TYR A 755 -19.28 38.04 -8.36
CA TYR A 755 -18.07 38.07 -7.52
C TYR A 755 -17.08 39.14 -7.99
N LYS A 756 -16.20 39.54 -7.08
CA LYS A 756 -14.98 40.27 -7.38
C LYS A 756 -13.79 39.50 -6.79
N ILE A 757 -12.80 39.23 -7.63
CA ILE A 757 -11.55 38.56 -7.26
C ILE A 757 -10.37 39.44 -7.67
N GLY A 758 -9.22 39.24 -7.00
CA GLY A 758 -8.11 40.19 -7.03
C GLY A 758 -8.43 41.48 -6.28
#